data_AF-A0A1Y4BLR8-F1
#
_entry.id   AF-A0A1Y4BLR8-F1
#
_cell.length_a   1.000
_cell.length_b   1.000
_cell.length_c   1.000
_cell.angle_alpha   90.00
_cell.angle_beta   90.00
_cell.angle_gamma   90.00
#
_symmetry.space_group_name_H-M   'P 1'
#
loop_
_entity.id
_entity.type
_entity.pdbx_description
1 polymer ?
#
loop_
_entity_poly.entity_id
_entity_poly.type
_entity_poly.pdbx_seq_one_letter_code
_entity_poly.pdbx_strand_id
1 'polypeptide(L)'
;MSDAEKNFEVPAYDAEAIETKWQATWDAEDLYKTEEDPAKPKKYVLEMFPYPSGDLHMGHARNYTIGDAMARQARMRGFDVLHPMGYDAFGLPAENAAIKHNTQASVWTHQNIAQATKTMRRMGFSYDYDRMFNTCDPEYYKWGQWIFLKMWEKGLVYRDSSPVNWCPGCQTVLANEQVVDGKCWRCGSVPEKRPLSQWYFKITDYAQELLDDLGKLEGKWPERVRAMQANWIGRSEGAEIDFALADKDGVTPTDTKITVFTTRPDTLFGVSFFLLPPESPLAAELVAGTEHEGAFLELKAAAEKVSSVDRQGSEREKHGVFTGRYVINPVNGRPAPIWVADYVLMDYGTGAVMGVPCGDQRDFDFAKKYGLEIAPIICEKDDPLYDELKDERELRVTSVDWDHAMEAEGYLVQSGPFTGMKGGKHSEAVDAIIDWLGEQGLGRKTVQFRLRDWLISRQRYWGNPIPMIHCDCCGDVPVPYEDLPVRLPDNLDLGAGETLAEYAPFYETTCPKCGRPAKRITDTMDTFTCSSWYYLRYCDPHNDQLPFSREAVDRWMPVDNYIGGIEHAILHLLYSRFFTKVLRDLGMIGIDEPFENLLCQGMVKDANGDTMSKSKGNVVPPSSVIEPYGADTMRLAILFIAPPEKDFNWDEEAVAGANRFIKRAWRVVWLLSQGAAAGAVSAGTLDAAGKELWRTLNGMGIKCTTDFDRGQFNTAISAVMEITNAASKYVNDVAPERRDPALCFAVAHAIVTMLAPICPHWAEELWHGALGQEGSVYNAAWPEFDEAAAKADEVELAVQIKGKVRGHVTVAADATDDEVAEAAKAAVAEQLAGKEIKKVIVIKGRLVNIVAV
;
A
#
# COMPACT_ATOMS: atom_id res chain seq x y z
N MET A 1 54.80 -18.38 22.21
CA MET A 1 54.35 -17.42 21.20
C MET A 1 55.42 -17.24 20.15
N SER A 2 55.08 -17.34 18.88
CA SER A 2 55.99 -17.02 17.77
C SER A 2 56.18 -15.49 17.70
N ASP A 3 57.26 -15.00 17.08
CA ASP A 3 57.47 -13.55 16.88
C ASP A 3 56.36 -12.89 16.03
N ALA A 4 55.54 -13.68 15.32
CA ALA A 4 54.37 -13.21 14.58
C ALA A 4 53.17 -12.83 15.49
N GLU A 5 53.03 -13.43 16.68
CA GLU A 5 51.91 -13.14 17.60
C GLU A 5 52.13 -11.84 18.39
N LYS A 6 53.35 -11.28 18.40
CA LYS A 6 53.66 -10.04 19.14
C LYS A 6 53.33 -8.75 18.38
N ASN A 7 53.06 -8.83 17.07
CA ASN A 7 52.77 -7.67 16.20
C ASN A 7 51.52 -7.93 15.34
N PHE A 8 50.40 -8.36 15.93
CA PHE A 8 49.14 -8.42 15.20
C PHE A 8 48.63 -7.01 14.92
N GLU A 9 48.58 -6.64 13.64
CA GLU A 9 48.01 -5.39 13.16
C GLU A 9 46.62 -5.67 12.57
N VAL A 10 45.62 -4.95 13.08
CA VAL A 10 44.25 -5.02 12.54
C VAL A 10 44.28 -4.37 11.15
N PRO A 11 43.88 -5.08 10.08
CA PRO A 11 43.81 -4.50 8.74
C PRO A 11 42.94 -3.24 8.73
N ALA A 12 43.29 -2.23 7.93
CA ALA A 12 42.46 -1.05 7.78
C ALA A 12 41.13 -1.40 7.11
N TYR A 13 40.04 -0.78 7.58
CA TYR A 13 38.73 -0.89 6.92
C TYR A 13 38.70 0.06 5.71
N ASP A 14 38.76 -0.51 4.51
CA ASP A 14 38.65 0.18 3.23
C ASP A 14 37.38 -0.28 2.50
N ALA A 15 36.33 0.52 2.58
CA ALA A 15 35.03 0.19 2.01
C ALA A 15 35.07 0.07 0.48
N GLU A 16 35.79 0.95 -0.21
CA GLU A 16 35.84 0.95 -1.68
C GLU A 16 36.52 -0.32 -2.20
N ALA A 17 37.63 -0.71 -1.58
CA ALA A 17 38.39 -1.91 -1.97
C ALA A 17 37.56 -3.19 -1.78
N ILE A 18 36.92 -3.36 -0.60
CA ILE A 18 36.16 -4.58 -0.30
C ILE A 18 34.86 -4.66 -1.11
N GLU A 19 34.17 -3.53 -1.28
CA GLU A 19 32.90 -3.51 -2.02
C GLU A 19 33.13 -3.83 -3.50
N THR A 20 34.17 -3.25 -4.10
CA THR A 20 34.54 -3.52 -5.50
C THR A 20 34.92 -4.98 -5.71
N LYS A 21 35.72 -5.56 -4.80
CA LYS A 21 36.14 -6.96 -4.84
C LYS A 21 34.94 -7.91 -4.77
N TRP A 22 34.10 -7.75 -3.76
CA TRP A 22 33.02 -8.69 -3.50
C TRP A 22 31.88 -8.58 -4.50
N GLN A 23 31.52 -7.37 -4.94
CA GLN A 23 30.53 -7.19 -6.02
C GLN A 23 30.97 -7.91 -7.30
N ALA A 24 32.24 -7.77 -7.70
CA ALA A 24 32.77 -8.47 -8.87
C ALA A 24 32.81 -10.00 -8.69
N THR A 25 33.06 -10.46 -7.46
CA THR A 25 33.09 -11.90 -7.14
C THR A 25 31.68 -12.50 -7.19
N TRP A 26 30.71 -11.87 -6.55
CA TRP A 26 29.31 -12.32 -6.56
C TRP A 26 28.72 -12.34 -7.98
N ASP A 27 29.07 -11.36 -8.81
CA ASP A 27 28.67 -11.31 -10.22
C ASP A 27 29.32 -12.42 -11.05
N ALA A 28 30.59 -12.75 -10.80
CA ALA A 28 31.28 -13.84 -11.51
C ALA A 28 30.78 -15.23 -11.11
N GLU A 29 30.24 -15.37 -9.89
CA GLU A 29 29.72 -16.63 -9.34
C GLU A 29 28.21 -16.79 -9.53
N ASP A 30 27.51 -15.81 -10.11
CA ASP A 30 26.05 -15.74 -10.17
C ASP A 30 25.41 -16.00 -8.78
N LEU A 31 26.02 -15.48 -7.71
CA LEU A 31 25.74 -15.87 -6.33
C LEU A 31 24.26 -15.75 -5.92
N TYR A 32 23.57 -14.76 -6.49
CA TYR A 32 22.19 -14.40 -6.15
C TYR A 32 21.14 -15.04 -7.06
N LYS A 33 21.55 -15.90 -7.99
CA LYS A 33 20.63 -16.65 -8.83
C LYS A 33 19.75 -17.56 -7.97
N THR A 34 18.44 -17.53 -8.22
CA THR A 34 17.50 -18.43 -7.52
C THR A 34 17.75 -19.87 -7.95
N GLU A 35 17.84 -20.79 -6.98
CA GLU A 35 18.22 -22.19 -7.22
C GLU A 35 17.04 -23.05 -7.72
N GLU A 36 15.82 -22.70 -7.32
CA GLU A 36 14.59 -23.47 -7.57
C GLU A 36 14.63 -24.90 -6.99
N ASP A 37 15.32 -25.09 -5.85
CA ASP A 37 15.44 -26.39 -5.18
C ASP A 37 14.12 -26.78 -4.49
N PRO A 38 13.39 -27.81 -5.00
CA PRO A 38 12.12 -28.22 -4.42
C PRO A 38 12.27 -28.86 -3.03
N ALA A 39 13.48 -29.22 -2.59
CA ALA A 39 13.73 -29.75 -1.25
C ALA A 39 13.74 -28.64 -0.18
N LYS A 40 13.91 -27.37 -0.57
CA LYS A 40 13.95 -26.22 0.34
C LYS A 40 12.61 -25.50 0.39
N PRO A 41 12.18 -25.03 1.58
CA PRO A 41 11.01 -24.16 1.68
C PRO A 41 11.27 -22.87 0.88
N LYS A 42 10.25 -22.40 0.12
CA LYS A 42 10.39 -21.15 -0.64
C LYS A 42 10.30 -19.92 0.24
N LYS A 43 10.95 -18.85 -0.19
CA LYS A 43 10.70 -17.49 0.26
C LYS A 43 10.73 -16.54 -0.93
N TYR A 44 9.61 -15.89 -1.22
CA TYR A 44 9.50 -14.85 -2.23
C TYR A 44 9.45 -13.48 -1.55
N VAL A 45 10.57 -12.74 -1.64
CA VAL A 45 10.71 -11.36 -1.16
C VAL A 45 10.69 -10.44 -2.37
N LEU A 46 9.81 -9.44 -2.37
CA LEU A 46 9.62 -8.56 -3.51
C LEU A 46 9.33 -7.13 -3.08
N GLU A 47 10.06 -6.18 -3.62
CA GLU A 47 9.79 -4.77 -3.52
C GLU A 47 9.03 -4.27 -4.76
N MET A 48 8.25 -3.19 -4.59
CA MET A 48 7.71 -2.45 -5.72
C MET A 48 8.86 -1.99 -6.65
N PHE A 49 8.90 -2.55 -7.85
CA PHE A 49 9.89 -2.20 -8.86
C PHE A 49 9.84 -0.70 -9.26
N PRO A 50 10.97 -0.06 -9.60
CA PRO A 50 11.00 1.38 -9.84
C PRO A 50 10.50 1.76 -11.23
N TYR A 51 9.97 2.98 -11.34
CA TYR A 51 9.86 3.68 -12.61
C TYR A 51 11.24 4.22 -13.03
N PRO A 52 11.74 3.95 -14.26
CA PRO A 52 13.03 4.42 -14.77
C PRO A 52 12.96 5.88 -15.24
N SER A 53 12.53 6.76 -14.35
CA SER A 53 12.37 8.21 -14.57
C SER A 53 13.65 9.01 -14.31
N GLY A 54 14.78 8.33 -14.10
CA GLY A 54 16.08 8.84 -13.70
C GLY A 54 16.72 7.92 -12.66
N ASP A 55 17.89 8.28 -12.12
CA ASP A 55 18.58 7.43 -11.13
C ASP A 55 17.80 7.27 -9.80
N LEU A 56 18.24 6.31 -8.99
CA LEU A 56 17.70 6.01 -7.67
C LEU A 56 17.94 7.16 -6.68
N HIS A 57 17.13 7.20 -5.63
CA HIS A 57 17.21 8.19 -4.53
C HIS A 57 17.03 7.49 -3.19
N MET A 58 17.22 8.18 -2.07
CA MET A 58 17.14 7.56 -0.73
C MET A 58 15.84 6.79 -0.43
N GLY A 59 14.69 7.23 -0.95
CA GLY A 59 13.44 6.45 -0.86
C GLY A 59 13.52 5.06 -1.52
N HIS A 60 14.21 4.93 -2.66
CA HIS A 60 14.47 3.64 -3.31
C HIS A 60 15.49 2.83 -2.52
N ALA A 61 16.60 3.47 -2.10
CA ALA A 61 17.62 2.82 -1.30
C ALA A 61 17.05 2.24 0.00
N ARG A 62 16.10 2.93 0.65
CA ARG A 62 15.38 2.39 1.82
C ARG A 62 14.59 1.14 1.49
N ASN A 63 13.74 1.19 0.47
CA ASN A 63 12.88 0.07 0.09
C ASN A 63 13.69 -1.18 -0.19
N TYR A 64 14.70 -1.03 -1.05
CA TYR A 64 15.50 -2.13 -1.55
C TYR A 64 16.49 -2.65 -0.50
N THR A 65 16.93 -1.82 0.46
CA THR A 65 17.73 -2.31 1.60
C THR A 65 16.89 -3.14 2.57
N ILE A 66 15.60 -2.80 2.76
CA ILE A 66 14.68 -3.60 3.57
C ILE A 66 14.47 -4.99 2.94
N GLY A 67 14.10 -5.03 1.65
CA GLY A 67 13.90 -6.29 0.94
C GLY A 67 15.17 -7.15 0.92
N ASP A 68 16.31 -6.55 0.61
CA ASP A 68 17.59 -7.27 0.57
C ASP A 68 18.01 -7.85 1.93
N ALA A 69 17.79 -7.14 3.03
CA ALA A 69 18.06 -7.66 4.36
C ALA A 69 17.16 -8.87 4.70
N MET A 70 15.89 -8.83 4.30
CA MET A 70 14.97 -9.96 4.47
C MET A 70 15.36 -11.16 3.60
N ALA A 71 15.72 -10.92 2.34
CA ALA A 71 16.12 -11.95 1.39
C ALA A 71 17.40 -12.67 1.85
N ARG A 72 18.43 -11.92 2.27
CA ARG A 72 19.68 -12.47 2.79
C ARG A 72 19.46 -13.28 4.07
N GLN A 73 18.69 -12.76 5.02
CA GLN A 73 18.37 -13.51 6.24
C GLN A 73 17.62 -14.81 5.89
N ALA A 74 16.61 -14.77 5.02
CA ALA A 74 15.88 -15.97 4.61
C ALA A 74 16.80 -17.01 3.97
N ARG A 75 17.73 -16.60 3.12
CA ARG A 75 18.74 -17.50 2.54
C ARG A 75 19.57 -18.19 3.62
N MET A 76 20.08 -17.42 4.59
CA MET A 76 20.84 -17.95 5.72
C MET A 76 20.00 -18.84 6.65
N ARG A 77 18.67 -18.68 6.64
CA ARG A 77 17.72 -19.55 7.35
C ARG A 77 17.35 -20.83 6.57
N GLY A 78 17.99 -21.06 5.42
CA GLY A 78 17.83 -22.29 4.63
C GLY A 78 16.66 -22.27 3.64
N PHE A 79 16.07 -21.11 3.38
CA PHE A 79 15.03 -20.98 2.35
C PHE A 79 15.66 -20.93 0.95
N ASP A 80 14.93 -21.44 -0.03
CA ASP A 80 15.15 -21.12 -1.44
C ASP A 80 14.48 -19.77 -1.74
N VAL A 81 15.29 -18.77 -2.07
CA VAL A 81 14.87 -17.38 -2.11
C VAL A 81 14.70 -16.90 -3.55
N LEU A 82 13.50 -16.42 -3.88
CA LEU A 82 13.24 -15.61 -5.04
C LEU A 82 13.25 -14.13 -4.61
N HIS A 83 14.27 -13.40 -5.07
CA HIS A 83 14.43 -11.97 -4.82
C HIS A 83 14.71 -11.27 -6.16
N PRO A 84 13.68 -10.94 -6.94
CA PRO A 84 13.82 -10.42 -8.28
C PRO A 84 13.75 -8.90 -8.32
N MET A 85 14.16 -8.31 -9.44
CA MET A 85 13.98 -6.90 -9.73
C MET A 85 13.68 -6.70 -11.22
N GLY A 86 13.15 -5.54 -11.59
CA GLY A 86 12.76 -5.17 -12.95
C GLY A 86 12.40 -3.70 -13.00
N TYR A 87 11.77 -3.25 -14.08
CA TYR A 87 11.44 -1.83 -14.24
C TYR A 87 10.05 -1.63 -14.80
N ASP A 88 9.26 -0.76 -14.14
CA ASP A 88 7.99 -0.27 -14.67
C ASP A 88 8.24 0.84 -15.70
N ALA A 89 8.54 0.41 -16.92
CA ALA A 89 9.23 1.21 -17.91
C ALA A 89 8.31 1.95 -18.91
N PHE A 90 7.02 1.60 -18.96
CA PHE A 90 6.03 2.39 -19.70
C PHE A 90 5.54 3.61 -18.92
N GLY A 91 4.94 4.55 -19.64
CA GLY A 91 4.19 5.66 -19.05
C GLY A 91 4.71 7.06 -19.34
N LEU A 92 3.86 8.00 -18.97
CA LEU A 92 4.06 9.45 -19.08
C LEU A 92 5.37 9.99 -18.49
N PRO A 93 5.93 9.52 -17.34
CA PRO A 93 7.16 10.10 -16.81
C PRO A 93 8.34 9.97 -17.79
N ALA A 94 8.50 8.79 -18.40
CA ALA A 94 9.56 8.55 -19.38
C ALA A 94 9.31 9.34 -20.67
N GLU A 95 8.08 9.37 -21.15
CA GLU A 95 7.70 10.12 -22.36
C GLU A 95 7.91 11.63 -22.21
N ASN A 96 7.46 12.22 -21.10
CA ASN A 96 7.64 13.65 -20.83
C ASN A 96 9.12 14.02 -20.70
N ALA A 97 9.92 13.14 -20.08
CA ALA A 97 11.36 13.36 -19.98
C ALA A 97 12.02 13.25 -21.37
N ALA A 98 11.60 12.30 -22.20
CA ALA A 98 12.07 12.17 -23.57
C ALA A 98 11.78 13.41 -24.41
N ILE A 99 10.57 13.96 -24.32
CA ILE A 99 10.19 15.24 -24.97
C ILE A 99 11.08 16.38 -24.47
N LYS A 100 11.24 16.53 -23.14
CA LYS A 100 12.05 17.60 -22.54
C LYS A 100 13.52 17.54 -22.97
N HIS A 101 14.05 16.34 -23.17
CA HIS A 101 15.44 16.11 -23.56
C HIS A 101 15.63 15.89 -25.07
N ASN A 102 14.58 16.10 -25.88
CA ASN A 102 14.57 15.93 -27.33
C ASN A 102 15.17 14.58 -27.78
N THR A 103 14.68 13.50 -27.18
CA THR A 103 15.13 12.12 -27.42
C THR A 103 13.94 11.17 -27.55
N GLN A 104 14.18 9.92 -27.98
CA GLN A 104 13.17 8.87 -28.04
C GLN A 104 12.87 8.30 -26.64
N ALA A 105 11.59 8.04 -26.36
CA ALA A 105 11.16 7.52 -25.06
C ALA A 105 11.83 6.17 -24.72
N SER A 106 12.00 5.29 -25.70
CA SER A 106 12.74 4.04 -25.55
C SER A 106 14.19 4.27 -25.14
N VAL A 107 14.90 5.16 -25.84
CA VAL A 107 16.32 5.43 -25.58
C VAL A 107 16.52 6.01 -24.18
N TRP A 108 15.70 6.98 -23.79
CA TRP A 108 15.73 7.58 -22.45
C TRP A 108 15.48 6.55 -21.35
N THR A 109 14.48 5.70 -21.56
CA THR A 109 14.06 4.66 -20.61
C THR A 109 15.19 3.65 -20.37
N HIS A 110 15.79 3.11 -21.43
CA HIS A 110 16.87 2.12 -21.33
C HIS A 110 18.15 2.71 -20.73
N GLN A 111 18.46 3.99 -20.99
CA GLN A 111 19.58 4.68 -20.35
C GLN A 111 19.39 4.78 -18.83
N ASN A 112 18.19 5.13 -18.38
CA ASN A 112 17.87 5.21 -16.95
C ASN A 112 17.85 3.83 -16.28
N ILE A 113 17.37 2.80 -16.98
CA ILE A 113 17.43 1.41 -16.52
C ILE A 113 18.89 1.03 -16.25
N ALA A 114 19.77 1.20 -17.24
CA ALA A 114 21.19 0.86 -17.09
C ALA A 114 21.86 1.60 -15.93
N GLN A 115 21.56 2.90 -15.76
CA GLN A 115 22.08 3.69 -14.64
C GLN A 115 21.53 3.20 -13.29
N ALA A 116 20.23 2.96 -13.17
CA ALA A 116 19.62 2.48 -11.94
C ALA A 116 20.12 1.07 -11.57
N THR A 117 20.30 0.17 -12.55
CA THR A 117 20.87 -1.17 -12.33
C THR A 117 22.31 -1.06 -11.82
N LYS A 118 23.11 -0.14 -12.36
CA LYS A 118 24.47 0.11 -11.87
C LYS A 118 24.45 0.59 -10.41
N THR A 119 23.52 1.47 -10.05
CA THR A 119 23.33 1.92 -8.67
C THR A 119 22.90 0.77 -7.75
N MET A 120 21.98 -0.10 -8.18
CA MET A 120 21.58 -1.31 -7.43
C MET A 120 22.73 -2.29 -7.20
N ARG A 121 23.57 -2.52 -8.22
CA ARG A 121 24.79 -3.33 -8.08
C ARG A 121 25.79 -2.70 -7.13
N ARG A 122 25.99 -1.37 -7.21
CA ARG A 122 26.87 -0.64 -6.29
C ARG A 122 26.36 -0.71 -4.84
N MET A 123 25.05 -0.81 -4.64
CA MET A 123 24.42 -1.06 -3.34
C MET A 123 24.62 -2.49 -2.81
N GLY A 124 25.07 -3.42 -3.65
CA GLY A 124 25.20 -4.83 -3.30
C GLY A 124 23.84 -5.49 -3.02
N PHE A 125 22.78 -5.11 -3.72
CA PHE A 125 21.50 -5.82 -3.60
C PHE A 125 21.58 -7.22 -4.24
N SER A 126 21.09 -8.22 -3.51
CA SER A 126 21.10 -9.65 -3.87
C SER A 126 19.95 -10.04 -4.80
N TYR A 127 19.78 -9.29 -5.89
CA TYR A 127 18.75 -9.59 -6.88
C TYR A 127 19.15 -10.75 -7.80
N ASP A 128 18.18 -11.59 -8.16
CA ASP A 128 18.29 -12.49 -9.29
C ASP A 128 18.15 -11.68 -10.59
N TYR A 129 19.28 -11.17 -11.10
CA TYR A 129 19.32 -10.36 -12.32
C TYR A 129 19.00 -11.16 -13.59
N ASP A 130 19.04 -12.50 -13.57
CA ASP A 130 18.61 -13.33 -14.71
C ASP A 130 17.10 -13.22 -14.93
N ARG A 131 16.34 -12.91 -13.87
CA ARG A 131 14.88 -12.73 -13.92
C ARG A 131 14.43 -11.31 -14.24
N MET A 132 15.38 -10.40 -14.48
CA MET A 132 15.09 -8.99 -14.70
C MET A 132 14.47 -8.74 -16.07
N PHE A 133 13.38 -7.98 -16.10
CA PHE A 133 12.73 -7.53 -17.33
C PHE A 133 12.26 -6.07 -17.21
N ASN A 134 11.99 -5.44 -18.35
CA ASN A 134 11.40 -4.11 -18.42
C ASN A 134 9.99 -4.20 -19.00
N THR A 135 9.02 -3.53 -18.39
CA THR A 135 7.63 -3.63 -18.86
C THR A 135 7.41 -3.04 -20.25
N CYS A 136 8.35 -2.21 -20.74
CA CYS A 136 8.33 -1.64 -22.09
C CYS A 136 8.83 -2.58 -23.19
N ASP A 137 9.39 -3.73 -22.82
CA ASP A 137 10.00 -4.65 -23.78
C ASP A 137 8.93 -5.57 -24.41
N PRO A 138 8.99 -5.83 -25.72
CA PRO A 138 8.03 -6.68 -26.44
C PRO A 138 7.83 -8.07 -25.82
N GLU A 139 8.90 -8.64 -25.27
CA GLU A 139 8.94 -9.93 -24.60
C GLU A 139 8.05 -9.95 -23.34
N TYR A 140 7.85 -8.80 -22.70
CA TYR A 140 6.93 -8.63 -21.58
C TYR A 140 5.53 -8.23 -22.05
N TYR A 141 5.40 -7.11 -22.76
CA TYR A 141 4.09 -6.49 -22.97
C TYR A 141 3.20 -7.26 -23.95
N LYS A 142 3.77 -8.14 -24.78
CA LYS A 142 3.02 -9.16 -25.55
C LYS A 142 2.06 -9.93 -24.66
N TRP A 143 2.49 -10.28 -23.44
CA TRP A 143 1.67 -11.01 -22.49
C TRP A 143 0.61 -10.15 -21.82
N GLY A 144 0.88 -8.86 -21.62
CA GLY A 144 -0.17 -7.90 -21.24
C GLY A 144 -1.28 -7.81 -22.30
N GLN A 145 -0.92 -7.80 -23.59
CA GLN A 145 -1.88 -7.85 -24.70
C GLN A 145 -2.64 -9.17 -24.73
N TRP A 146 -1.94 -10.29 -24.52
CA TRP A 146 -2.55 -11.62 -24.42
C TRP A 146 -3.57 -11.70 -23.28
N ILE A 147 -3.23 -11.20 -22.08
CA ILE A 147 -4.13 -11.16 -20.92
C ILE A 147 -5.35 -10.28 -21.21
N PHE A 148 -5.15 -9.12 -21.85
CA PHE A 148 -6.26 -8.27 -22.29
C PHE A 148 -7.23 -9.04 -23.20
N LEU A 149 -6.72 -9.79 -24.19
CA LEU A 149 -7.57 -10.60 -25.08
C LEU A 149 -8.32 -11.70 -24.32
N LYS A 150 -7.71 -12.32 -23.32
CA LYS A 150 -8.40 -13.29 -22.45
C LYS A 150 -9.50 -12.65 -21.62
N MET A 151 -9.27 -11.46 -21.08
CA MET A 151 -10.28 -10.69 -20.36
C MET A 151 -11.43 -10.27 -21.30
N TRP A 152 -11.12 -9.91 -22.55
CA TRP A 152 -12.11 -9.63 -23.60
C TRP A 152 -12.97 -10.87 -23.92
N GLU A 153 -12.37 -12.04 -24.11
CA GLU A 153 -13.07 -13.30 -24.32
C GLU A 153 -14.02 -13.66 -23.17
N LYS A 154 -13.71 -13.22 -21.95
CA LYS A 154 -14.54 -13.39 -20.75
C LYS A 154 -15.57 -12.27 -20.53
N GLY A 155 -15.62 -11.26 -21.39
CA GLY A 155 -16.53 -10.12 -21.25
C GLY A 155 -16.16 -9.15 -20.13
N LEU A 156 -14.93 -9.22 -19.62
CA LEU A 156 -14.37 -8.33 -18.59
C LEU A 156 -13.76 -7.05 -19.18
N VAL A 157 -13.68 -6.97 -20.50
CA VAL A 157 -13.22 -5.79 -21.23
C VAL A 157 -14.39 -5.25 -22.07
N TYR A 158 -14.58 -3.95 -22.07
CA TYR A 158 -15.52 -3.30 -22.97
C TYR A 158 -15.05 -1.90 -23.34
N ARG A 159 -15.68 -1.34 -24.38
CA ARG A 159 -15.51 0.04 -24.80
C ARG A 159 -16.82 0.79 -24.63
N ASP A 160 -16.77 1.97 -24.04
CA ASP A 160 -17.95 2.82 -23.82
C ASP A 160 -17.61 4.30 -24.00
N SER A 161 -18.62 5.12 -24.29
CA SER A 161 -18.50 6.57 -24.44
C SER A 161 -19.06 7.28 -23.22
N SER A 162 -18.20 7.92 -22.43
CA SER A 162 -18.62 8.66 -21.24
C SER A 162 -17.80 9.94 -21.03
N PRO A 163 -18.26 10.89 -20.20
CA PRO A 163 -17.45 12.02 -19.77
C PRO A 163 -16.27 11.55 -18.89
N VAL A 164 -15.07 11.56 -19.47
CA VAL A 164 -13.85 11.08 -18.81
C VAL A 164 -13.02 12.23 -18.25
N ASN A 165 -12.20 11.94 -17.24
CA ASN A 165 -11.30 12.91 -16.65
C ASN A 165 -10.14 13.18 -17.62
N TRP A 166 -10.14 14.33 -18.28
CA TRP A 166 -9.08 14.76 -19.19
C TRP A 166 -8.12 15.71 -18.48
N CYS A 167 -6.84 15.36 -18.40
CA CYS A 167 -5.84 16.27 -17.87
C CYS A 167 -5.33 17.20 -18.99
N PRO A 168 -5.55 18.53 -18.92
CA PRO A 168 -5.05 19.44 -19.96
C PRO A 168 -3.52 19.54 -19.97
N GLY A 169 -2.87 19.41 -18.80
CA GLY A 169 -1.41 19.43 -18.69
C GLY A 169 -0.74 18.15 -19.20
N CYS A 170 -1.35 16.99 -18.96
CA CYS A 170 -0.85 15.72 -19.48
C CYS A 170 -1.43 15.33 -20.85
N GLN A 171 -2.39 16.09 -21.39
CA GLN A 171 -3.09 15.80 -22.65
C GLN A 171 -3.51 14.32 -22.78
N THR A 172 -4.12 13.76 -21.73
CA THR A 172 -4.58 12.37 -21.71
C THR A 172 -5.71 12.21 -20.71
N VAL A 173 -6.49 11.15 -20.89
CA VAL A 173 -7.44 10.66 -19.89
C VAL A 173 -6.73 10.12 -18.65
N LEU A 174 -7.35 10.32 -17.49
CA LEU A 174 -6.99 9.77 -16.18
C LEU A 174 -8.09 8.84 -15.67
N ALA A 175 -7.71 7.73 -15.02
CA ALA A 175 -8.64 6.94 -14.20
C ALA A 175 -9.12 7.75 -12.98
N ASN A 176 -10.20 7.32 -12.33
CA ASN A 176 -10.71 8.00 -11.14
C ASN A 176 -9.69 7.97 -9.99
N GLU A 177 -8.99 6.84 -9.84
CA GLU A 177 -7.92 6.66 -8.86
C GLU A 177 -6.70 7.58 -9.11
N GLN A 178 -6.58 8.14 -10.31
CA GLN A 178 -5.50 9.07 -10.72
C GLN A 178 -5.89 10.55 -10.54
N VAL A 179 -7.08 10.83 -9.99
CA VAL A 179 -7.53 12.17 -9.59
C VAL A 179 -7.49 12.25 -8.06
N VAL A 180 -6.51 12.97 -7.52
CA VAL A 180 -6.29 13.14 -6.08
C VAL A 180 -6.61 14.58 -5.72
N ASP A 181 -7.52 14.78 -4.76
CA ASP A 181 -8.01 16.11 -4.34
C ASP A 181 -8.44 17.00 -5.52
N GLY A 182 -9.21 16.41 -6.46
CA GLY A 182 -9.69 17.10 -7.66
C GLY A 182 -8.63 17.42 -8.70
N LYS A 183 -7.37 16.99 -8.51
CA LYS A 183 -6.23 17.31 -9.37
C LYS A 183 -5.59 16.05 -9.95
N CYS A 184 -4.90 16.21 -11.08
CA CYS A 184 -4.06 15.17 -11.63
C CYS A 184 -2.98 14.77 -10.61
N TRP A 185 -2.91 13.47 -10.28
CA TRP A 185 -1.93 12.91 -9.33
C TRP A 185 -0.46 13.23 -9.67
N ARG A 186 -0.19 13.56 -10.94
CA ARG A 186 1.17 13.81 -11.44
C ARG A 186 1.48 15.31 -11.59
N CYS A 187 0.70 16.04 -12.38
CA CYS A 187 1.02 17.43 -12.74
C CYS A 187 0.23 18.48 -11.93
N GLY A 188 -0.72 18.06 -11.09
CA GLY A 188 -1.52 18.96 -10.27
C GLY A 188 -2.56 19.82 -11.01
N SER A 189 -2.69 19.68 -12.34
CA SER A 189 -3.73 20.36 -13.12
C SER A 189 -5.12 19.85 -12.75
N VAL A 190 -6.13 20.72 -12.78
CA VAL A 190 -7.54 20.34 -12.62
C VAL A 190 -8.00 19.64 -13.90
N PRO A 191 -8.47 18.38 -13.84
CA PRO A 191 -9.00 17.69 -15.01
C PRO A 191 -10.31 18.30 -15.52
N GLU A 192 -10.47 18.35 -16.83
CA GLU A 192 -11.71 18.70 -17.53
C GLU A 192 -12.54 17.44 -17.81
N LYS A 193 -13.85 17.55 -17.98
CA LYS A 193 -14.66 16.44 -18.49
C LYS A 193 -14.71 16.49 -20.02
N ARG A 194 -14.34 15.39 -20.70
CA ARG A 194 -14.48 15.26 -22.16
C ARG A 194 -15.25 13.99 -22.54
N PRO A 195 -16.19 14.07 -23.49
CA PRO A 195 -16.83 12.87 -24.02
C PRO A 195 -15.84 12.12 -24.93
N LEU A 196 -15.37 10.95 -24.49
CA LEU A 196 -14.47 10.11 -25.28
C LEU A 196 -14.92 8.64 -25.19
N SER A 197 -14.73 7.90 -26.28
CA SER A 197 -14.91 6.46 -26.30
C SER A 197 -13.63 5.79 -25.79
N GLN A 198 -13.70 5.07 -24.67
CA GLN A 198 -12.54 4.55 -23.95
C GLN A 198 -12.74 3.08 -23.56
N TRP A 199 -11.63 2.37 -23.30
CA TRP A 199 -11.63 0.97 -22.88
C TRP A 199 -11.57 0.83 -21.36
N TYR A 200 -12.32 -0.14 -20.84
CA TYR A 200 -12.50 -0.39 -19.42
C TYR A 200 -12.30 -1.85 -19.07
N PHE A 201 -11.74 -2.12 -17.88
CA PHE A 201 -11.84 -3.40 -17.20
C PHE A 201 -12.99 -3.40 -16.19
N LYS A 202 -13.81 -4.45 -16.23
CA LYS A 202 -14.93 -4.69 -15.30
C LYS A 202 -14.46 -5.17 -13.92
N ILE A 203 -13.66 -4.35 -13.25
CA ILE A 203 -13.23 -4.62 -11.87
C ILE A 203 -14.43 -4.68 -10.90
N THR A 204 -15.55 -4.02 -11.25
CA THR A 204 -16.76 -4.04 -10.43
C THR A 204 -17.42 -5.41 -10.34
N ASP A 205 -17.24 -6.29 -11.35
CA ASP A 205 -17.69 -7.69 -11.29
C ASP A 205 -16.99 -8.47 -10.14
N TYR A 206 -15.83 -7.99 -9.67
CA TYR A 206 -15.06 -8.55 -8.57
C TYR A 206 -15.17 -7.73 -7.27
N ALA A 207 -15.98 -6.67 -7.22
CA ALA A 207 -16.00 -5.73 -6.09
C ALA A 207 -16.32 -6.39 -4.74
N GLN A 208 -17.29 -7.30 -4.72
CA GLN A 208 -17.67 -8.04 -3.51
C GLN A 208 -16.53 -8.94 -3.02
N GLU A 209 -15.91 -9.72 -3.92
CA GLU A 209 -14.81 -10.61 -3.57
C GLU A 209 -13.57 -9.82 -3.11
N LEU A 210 -13.26 -8.72 -3.79
CA LEU A 210 -12.19 -7.81 -3.38
C LEU A 210 -12.41 -7.21 -1.99
N LEU A 211 -13.67 -7.00 -1.59
CA LEU A 211 -14.00 -6.50 -0.26
C LEU A 211 -13.89 -7.60 0.80
N ASP A 212 -14.53 -8.74 0.55
CA ASP A 212 -14.61 -9.85 1.52
C ASP A 212 -13.21 -10.41 1.83
N ASP A 213 -12.35 -10.51 0.82
CA ASP A 213 -11.01 -11.08 0.99
C ASP A 213 -10.04 -10.16 1.75
N LEU A 214 -10.39 -8.89 2.04
CA LEU A 214 -9.63 -8.07 2.98
C LEU A 214 -9.59 -8.70 4.39
N GLY A 215 -10.56 -9.54 4.73
CA GLY A 215 -10.54 -10.34 5.97
C GLY A 215 -9.42 -11.39 5.99
N LYS A 216 -9.07 -11.98 4.84
CA LYS A 216 -7.95 -12.94 4.73
C LYS A 216 -6.58 -12.30 4.99
N LEU A 217 -6.50 -10.98 4.86
CA LEU A 217 -5.29 -10.16 4.99
C LEU A 217 -5.12 -9.56 6.40
N GLU A 218 -6.01 -9.88 7.34
CA GLU A 218 -5.94 -9.42 8.72
C GLU A 218 -4.65 -9.86 9.42
N GLY A 219 -4.00 -8.91 10.09
CA GLY A 219 -2.73 -9.14 10.78
C GLY A 219 -1.51 -9.23 9.85
N LYS A 220 -1.69 -9.30 8.53
CA LYS A 220 -0.61 -9.38 7.55
C LYS A 220 -0.45 -8.12 6.71
N TRP A 221 -1.54 -7.39 6.49
CA TRP A 221 -1.55 -6.08 5.85
C TRP A 221 -1.81 -4.97 6.88
N PRO A 222 -1.24 -3.76 6.71
CA PRO A 222 -1.53 -2.65 7.59
C PRO A 222 -3.02 -2.31 7.59
N GLU A 223 -3.60 -2.13 8.77
CA GLU A 223 -5.03 -1.82 8.93
C GLU A 223 -5.47 -0.62 8.09
N ARG A 224 -4.63 0.41 8.06
CA ARG A 224 -4.85 1.61 7.25
C ARG A 224 -5.03 1.30 5.76
N VAL A 225 -4.27 0.37 5.19
CA VAL A 225 -4.38 -0.01 3.77
C VAL A 225 -5.69 -0.75 3.53
N ARG A 226 -6.05 -1.70 4.41
CA ARG A 226 -7.31 -2.45 4.30
C ARG A 226 -8.51 -1.51 4.41
N ALA A 227 -8.52 -0.60 5.38
CA ALA A 227 -9.57 0.40 5.55
C ALA A 227 -9.66 1.34 4.34
N MET A 228 -8.53 1.78 3.76
CA MET A 228 -8.51 2.57 2.53
C MET A 228 -9.15 1.82 1.37
N GLN A 229 -8.84 0.54 1.17
CA GLN A 229 -9.46 -0.28 0.12
C GLN A 229 -10.94 -0.53 0.37
N ALA A 230 -11.35 -0.89 1.60
CA ALA A 230 -12.76 -1.10 1.95
C ALA A 230 -13.59 0.17 1.69
N ASN A 231 -13.08 1.33 2.09
CA ASN A 231 -13.70 2.62 1.81
C ASN A 231 -13.72 2.92 0.31
N TRP A 232 -12.64 2.63 -0.43
CA TRP A 232 -12.58 2.82 -1.88
C TRP A 232 -13.62 1.98 -2.62
N ILE A 233 -13.72 0.69 -2.28
CA ILE A 233 -14.72 -0.22 -2.83
C ILE A 233 -16.12 0.26 -2.47
N GLY A 234 -16.32 0.69 -1.22
CA GLY A 234 -17.47 1.47 -0.78
C GLY A 234 -18.81 0.76 -1.03
N ARG A 235 -18.95 -0.45 -0.49
CA ARG A 235 -20.20 -1.22 -0.58
C ARG A 235 -21.31 -0.58 0.25
N SER A 236 -22.47 -0.43 -0.38
CA SER A 236 -23.69 0.09 0.23
C SER A 236 -24.84 -0.86 -0.08
N GLU A 237 -25.57 -1.30 0.95
CA GLU A 237 -26.83 -2.03 0.79
C GLU A 237 -28.00 -1.06 0.92
N GLY A 238 -29.02 -1.25 0.07
CA GLY A 238 -30.19 -0.40 0.10
C GLY A 238 -31.28 -0.88 -0.83
N ALA A 239 -32.10 0.07 -1.27
CA ALA A 239 -33.21 -0.15 -2.18
C ALA A 239 -33.05 0.69 -3.43
N GLU A 240 -33.37 0.12 -4.57
CA GLU A 240 -33.79 0.88 -5.74
C GLU A 240 -35.30 1.08 -5.69
N ILE A 241 -35.76 2.32 -5.85
CA ILE A 241 -37.17 2.71 -5.68
C ILE A 241 -37.62 3.47 -6.92
N ASP A 242 -38.74 3.05 -7.50
CA ASP A 242 -39.33 3.68 -8.68
C ASP A 242 -40.29 4.81 -8.29
N PHE A 243 -40.01 6.02 -8.75
CA PHE A 243 -40.92 7.16 -8.66
C PHE A 243 -41.55 7.43 -10.01
N ALA A 244 -42.86 7.63 -10.06
CA ALA A 244 -43.54 7.99 -11.31
C ALA A 244 -43.37 9.50 -11.58
N LEU A 245 -42.95 9.88 -12.79
CA LEU A 245 -42.96 11.27 -13.22
C LEU A 245 -44.41 11.76 -13.27
N ALA A 246 -44.70 12.92 -12.70
CA ALA A 246 -46.01 13.54 -12.80
C ALA A 246 -46.20 14.18 -14.18
N ASP A 247 -47.45 14.18 -14.66
CA ASP A 247 -47.87 14.94 -15.84
C ASP A 247 -47.74 16.45 -15.56
N LYS A 248 -48.07 17.28 -16.55
CA LYS A 248 -47.94 18.74 -16.46
C LYS A 248 -48.83 19.38 -15.38
N ASP A 249 -49.80 18.66 -14.85
CA ASP A 249 -50.61 19.11 -13.71
C ASP A 249 -49.88 18.98 -12.36
N GLY A 250 -48.72 18.32 -12.34
CA GLY A 250 -47.86 18.14 -11.17
C GLY A 250 -48.33 17.07 -10.18
N VAL A 251 -49.44 16.38 -10.44
CA VAL A 251 -50.05 15.44 -9.48
C VAL A 251 -50.48 14.11 -10.09
N THR A 252 -50.74 14.03 -11.39
CA THR A 252 -51.14 12.79 -12.06
C THR A 252 -49.91 11.97 -12.44
N PRO A 253 -49.74 10.73 -11.94
CA PRO A 253 -48.61 9.87 -12.32
C PRO A 253 -48.67 9.47 -13.80
N THR A 254 -47.51 9.48 -14.47
CA THR A 254 -47.34 8.92 -15.81
C THR A 254 -46.68 7.54 -15.76
N ASP A 255 -46.61 6.85 -16.90
CA ASP A 255 -45.89 5.56 -17.02
C ASP A 255 -44.36 5.72 -16.97
N THR A 256 -43.84 6.95 -17.06
CA THR A 256 -42.41 7.22 -17.00
C THR A 256 -41.92 7.10 -15.56
N LYS A 257 -41.03 6.14 -15.31
CA LYS A 257 -40.41 5.91 -14.00
C LYS A 257 -39.03 6.53 -13.91
N ILE A 258 -38.71 7.08 -12.74
CA ILE A 258 -37.36 7.53 -12.37
C ILE A 258 -36.95 6.75 -11.13
N THR A 259 -35.93 5.91 -11.25
CA THR A 259 -35.45 5.06 -10.17
C THR A 259 -34.37 5.78 -9.37
N VAL A 260 -34.43 5.71 -8.03
CA VAL A 260 -33.36 6.19 -7.11
C VAL A 260 -32.73 5.02 -6.39
N PHE A 261 -31.50 5.19 -5.91
CA PHE A 261 -30.90 4.31 -4.90
C PHE A 261 -30.83 5.02 -3.54
N THR A 262 -31.19 4.33 -2.47
CA THR A 262 -31.03 4.82 -1.09
C THR A 262 -30.62 3.72 -0.12
N THR A 263 -29.72 4.04 0.81
CA THR A 263 -29.43 3.19 1.98
C THR A 263 -30.39 3.44 3.15
N ARG A 264 -31.32 4.39 2.99
CA ARG A 264 -32.30 4.82 3.99
C ARG A 264 -33.73 4.73 3.44
N PRO A 265 -34.21 3.56 2.99
CA PRO A 265 -35.60 3.41 2.58
C PRO A 265 -36.58 3.61 3.75
N ASP A 266 -36.10 3.50 5.00
CA ASP A 266 -36.84 3.83 6.21
C ASP A 266 -37.36 5.27 6.25
N THR A 267 -36.72 6.19 5.53
CA THR A 267 -37.12 7.61 5.50
C THR A 267 -37.99 7.97 4.29
N LEU A 268 -38.40 7.00 3.47
CA LEU A 268 -39.12 7.21 2.19
C LEU A 268 -40.42 8.02 2.32
N PHE A 269 -41.09 7.96 3.47
CA PHE A 269 -42.30 8.75 3.74
C PHE A 269 -42.02 10.27 3.83
N GLY A 270 -40.77 10.66 4.06
CA GLY A 270 -40.32 12.04 4.24
C GLY A 270 -39.66 12.66 3.02
N VAL A 271 -39.72 12.00 1.86
CA VAL A 271 -39.23 12.58 0.62
C VAL A 271 -39.98 13.87 0.33
N SER A 272 -39.26 15.00 0.38
CA SER A 272 -39.81 16.33 0.15
C SER A 272 -39.40 16.95 -1.18
N PHE A 273 -38.38 16.42 -1.83
CA PHE A 273 -37.95 16.79 -3.19
C PHE A 273 -37.17 15.65 -3.83
N PHE A 274 -36.87 15.81 -5.12
CA PHE A 274 -36.15 14.84 -5.92
C PHE A 274 -35.02 15.54 -6.67
N LEU A 275 -33.86 14.91 -6.79
CA LEU A 275 -32.67 15.52 -7.36
C LEU A 275 -32.19 14.77 -8.60
N LEU A 276 -31.87 15.54 -9.64
CA LEU A 276 -31.15 15.10 -10.83
C LEU A 276 -29.81 15.85 -10.96
N PRO A 277 -28.77 15.24 -11.52
CA PRO A 277 -27.51 15.91 -11.78
C PRO A 277 -27.63 16.84 -13.00
N PRO A 278 -26.81 17.90 -13.12
CA PRO A 278 -26.77 18.80 -14.27
C PRO A 278 -26.50 18.11 -15.61
N GLU A 279 -25.85 16.94 -15.59
CA GLU A 279 -25.58 16.11 -16.75
C GLU A 279 -26.78 15.28 -17.23
N SER A 280 -27.86 15.20 -16.44
CA SER A 280 -29.00 14.34 -16.72
C SER A 280 -29.70 14.73 -18.04
N PRO A 281 -29.82 13.81 -19.01
CA PRO A 281 -30.61 14.04 -20.22
C PRO A 281 -32.07 14.34 -19.89
N LEU A 282 -32.62 13.67 -18.87
CA LEU A 282 -33.98 13.90 -18.40
C LEU A 282 -34.12 15.32 -17.82
N ALA A 283 -33.16 15.80 -17.03
CA ALA A 283 -33.21 17.16 -16.52
C ALA A 283 -33.28 18.19 -17.65
N ALA A 284 -32.46 18.01 -18.71
CA ALA A 284 -32.49 18.86 -19.89
C ALA A 284 -33.85 18.80 -20.62
N GLU A 285 -34.44 17.61 -20.75
CA GLU A 285 -35.78 17.44 -21.34
C GLU A 285 -36.86 18.15 -20.52
N LEU A 286 -36.83 18.02 -19.18
CA LEU A 286 -37.85 18.57 -18.30
C LEU A 286 -37.90 20.11 -18.32
N VAL A 287 -36.75 20.76 -18.49
CA VAL A 287 -36.65 22.24 -18.48
C VAL A 287 -36.74 22.87 -19.88
N ALA A 288 -36.58 22.10 -20.95
CA ALA A 288 -36.52 22.62 -22.32
C ALA A 288 -37.76 23.49 -22.67
N GLY A 289 -37.52 24.72 -23.09
CA GLY A 289 -38.57 25.68 -23.46
C GLY A 289 -39.35 26.27 -22.28
N THR A 290 -38.92 26.03 -21.03
CA THR A 290 -39.53 26.59 -19.82
C THR A 290 -38.74 27.80 -19.30
N GLU A 291 -39.30 28.53 -18.34
CA GLU A 291 -38.58 29.63 -17.66
C GLU A 291 -37.35 29.17 -16.85
N HIS A 292 -37.22 27.86 -16.59
CA HIS A 292 -36.12 27.27 -15.83
C HIS A 292 -34.90 26.91 -16.68
N GLU A 293 -35.04 26.87 -18.02
CA GLU A 293 -33.96 26.43 -18.93
C GLU A 293 -32.69 27.27 -18.79
N GLY A 294 -32.83 28.60 -18.69
CA GLY A 294 -31.69 29.51 -18.55
C GLY A 294 -30.86 29.23 -17.29
N ALA A 295 -31.53 29.12 -16.13
CA ALA A 295 -30.87 28.83 -14.86
C ALA A 295 -30.23 27.42 -14.85
N PHE A 296 -30.88 26.43 -15.48
CA PHE A 296 -30.32 25.10 -15.64
C PHE A 296 -29.01 25.11 -16.46
N LEU A 297 -29.00 25.82 -17.60
CA LEU A 297 -27.82 25.91 -18.45
C LEU A 297 -26.65 26.61 -17.73
N GLU A 298 -26.94 27.63 -16.93
CA GLU A 298 -25.93 28.30 -16.07
C GLU A 298 -25.37 27.34 -15.02
N LEU A 299 -26.23 26.62 -14.31
CA LEU A 299 -25.81 25.62 -13.30
C LEU A 299 -24.97 24.52 -13.94
N LYS A 300 -25.41 23.99 -15.10
CA LYS A 300 -24.68 22.96 -15.84
C LYS A 300 -23.29 23.45 -16.26
N ALA A 301 -23.19 24.63 -16.85
CA ALA A 301 -21.92 25.21 -17.26
C ALA A 301 -20.99 25.52 -16.07
N ALA A 302 -21.55 25.83 -14.89
CA ALA A 302 -20.77 25.98 -13.66
C ALA A 302 -20.29 24.63 -13.13
N ALA A 303 -21.15 23.61 -13.13
CA ALA A 303 -20.82 22.27 -12.65
C ALA A 303 -19.76 21.57 -13.52
N GLU A 304 -19.78 21.78 -14.84
CA GLU A 304 -18.77 21.24 -15.78
C GLU A 304 -17.34 21.77 -15.53
N LYS A 305 -17.20 22.91 -14.84
CA LYS A 305 -15.91 23.51 -14.48
C LYS A 305 -15.31 22.96 -13.19
N VAL A 306 -16.02 22.03 -12.54
CA VAL A 306 -15.61 21.48 -11.25
C VAL A 306 -15.59 19.96 -11.33
N SER A 307 -14.55 19.34 -10.77
CA SER A 307 -14.46 17.88 -10.68
C SER A 307 -15.64 17.28 -9.89
N SER A 308 -16.02 16.05 -10.22
CA SER A 308 -17.09 15.32 -9.52
C SER A 308 -16.78 15.09 -8.05
N VAL A 309 -15.50 14.94 -7.69
CA VAL A 309 -15.04 14.78 -6.30
C VAL A 309 -15.28 16.07 -5.51
N ASP A 310 -14.88 17.22 -6.06
CA ASP A 310 -15.05 18.50 -5.37
C ASP A 310 -16.54 18.89 -5.23
N ARG A 311 -17.38 18.46 -6.18
CA ARG A 311 -18.84 18.65 -6.13
C ARG A 311 -19.51 17.92 -4.96
N GLN A 312 -18.92 16.82 -4.48
CA GLN A 312 -19.42 16.08 -3.32
C GLN A 312 -18.84 16.58 -1.98
N GLY A 313 -17.92 17.54 -2.00
CA GLY A 313 -17.29 18.08 -0.79
C GLY A 313 -18.29 18.75 0.15
N SER A 314 -18.23 18.43 1.44
CA SER A 314 -19.14 18.95 2.47
C SER A 314 -19.03 20.46 2.72
N GLU A 315 -17.87 21.05 2.44
CA GLU A 315 -17.60 22.48 2.66
C GLU A 315 -18.12 23.39 1.54
N ARG A 316 -18.65 22.82 0.46
CA ARG A 316 -19.10 23.59 -0.69
C ARG A 316 -20.55 24.00 -0.58
N GLU A 317 -20.82 25.24 -0.98
CA GLU A 317 -22.18 25.71 -1.14
C GLU A 317 -22.87 24.91 -2.25
N LYS A 318 -24.05 24.35 -1.93
CA LYS A 318 -24.83 23.52 -2.86
C LYS A 318 -25.73 24.41 -3.70
N HIS A 319 -25.73 24.21 -5.01
CA HIS A 319 -26.57 24.99 -5.93
C HIS A 319 -27.60 24.09 -6.60
N GLY A 320 -28.81 24.62 -6.74
CA GLY A 320 -29.92 23.92 -7.33
C GLY A 320 -30.87 24.80 -8.12
N VAL A 321 -31.52 24.20 -9.11
CA VAL A 321 -32.53 24.82 -9.97
C VAL A 321 -33.76 23.93 -10.01
N PHE A 322 -34.92 24.50 -9.70
CA PHE A 322 -36.20 23.80 -9.84
C PHE A 322 -36.52 23.56 -11.32
N THR A 323 -37.02 22.37 -11.65
CA THR A 323 -37.33 22.01 -13.05
C THR A 323 -38.73 22.40 -13.50
N GLY A 324 -39.61 22.83 -12.59
CA GLY A 324 -41.04 23.00 -12.88
C GLY A 324 -41.84 21.69 -12.86
N ARG A 325 -41.19 20.56 -12.58
CA ARG A 325 -41.78 19.21 -12.68
C ARG A 325 -41.70 18.48 -11.35
N TYR A 326 -42.52 17.44 -11.22
CA TYR A 326 -42.71 16.68 -9.97
C TYR A 326 -42.63 15.18 -10.25
N VAL A 327 -42.22 14.42 -9.23
CA VAL A 327 -42.44 12.97 -9.17
C VAL A 327 -43.49 12.65 -8.12
N ILE A 328 -44.12 11.49 -8.22
CA ILE A 328 -45.07 10.98 -7.24
C ILE A 328 -44.36 9.96 -6.35
N ASN A 329 -44.39 10.20 -5.05
CA ASN A 329 -43.84 9.29 -4.06
C ASN A 329 -44.68 7.99 -4.01
N PRO A 330 -44.07 6.82 -4.23
CA PRO A 330 -44.80 5.56 -4.38
C PRO A 330 -45.49 5.09 -3.09
N VAL A 331 -45.12 5.57 -1.90
CA VAL A 331 -45.68 5.07 -0.64
C VAL A 331 -46.84 5.88 -0.08
N ASN A 332 -46.89 7.18 -0.41
CA ASN A 332 -47.91 8.09 0.12
C ASN A 332 -48.64 8.90 -0.98
N GLY A 333 -48.23 8.76 -2.25
CA GLY A 333 -48.85 9.45 -3.39
C GLY A 333 -48.60 10.96 -3.43
N ARG A 334 -47.75 11.52 -2.55
CA ARG A 334 -47.48 12.96 -2.53
C ARG A 334 -46.57 13.37 -3.69
N PRO A 335 -46.81 14.52 -4.34
CA PRO A 335 -45.91 15.07 -5.32
C PRO A 335 -44.65 15.64 -4.64
N ALA A 336 -43.47 15.34 -5.18
CA ALA A 336 -42.19 15.88 -4.76
C ALA A 336 -41.55 16.66 -5.93
N PRO A 337 -41.18 17.95 -5.76
CA PRO A 337 -40.59 18.75 -6.81
C PRO A 337 -39.23 18.20 -7.24
N ILE A 338 -38.99 18.16 -8.55
CA ILE A 338 -37.72 17.76 -9.14
C ILE A 338 -36.82 18.98 -9.28
N TRP A 339 -35.62 18.89 -8.71
CA TRP A 339 -34.56 19.87 -8.77
C TRP A 339 -33.35 19.29 -9.50
N VAL A 340 -32.60 20.15 -10.16
CA VAL A 340 -31.25 19.85 -10.62
C VAL A 340 -30.29 20.36 -9.57
N ALA A 341 -29.36 19.53 -9.07
CA ALA A 341 -28.39 19.94 -8.06
C ALA A 341 -26.97 19.49 -8.39
N ASP A 342 -26.01 20.38 -8.20
CA ASP A 342 -24.61 20.15 -8.57
C ASP A 342 -23.91 19.07 -7.74
N TYR A 343 -24.29 18.81 -6.50
CA TYR A 343 -23.66 17.75 -5.70
C TYR A 343 -24.14 16.33 -6.02
N VAL A 344 -25.17 16.16 -6.87
CA VAL A 344 -25.60 14.85 -7.37
C VAL A 344 -24.76 14.46 -8.58
N LEU A 345 -24.37 13.19 -8.66
CA LEU A 345 -23.51 12.66 -9.71
C LEU A 345 -24.26 11.63 -10.57
N MET A 346 -24.15 11.78 -11.89
CA MET A 346 -24.79 10.88 -12.86
C MET A 346 -24.23 9.45 -12.80
N ASP A 347 -22.94 9.31 -12.48
CA ASP A 347 -22.26 8.03 -12.45
C ASP A 347 -22.46 7.27 -11.13
N TYR A 348 -23.09 7.86 -10.09
CA TYR A 348 -23.32 7.22 -8.79
C TYR A 348 -24.78 6.80 -8.55
N GLY A 349 -24.97 5.54 -8.13
CA GLY A 349 -26.29 4.94 -8.00
C GLY A 349 -26.99 4.89 -9.35
N THR A 350 -28.20 5.44 -9.42
CA THR A 350 -28.99 5.54 -10.66
C THR A 350 -28.84 6.90 -11.36
N GLY A 351 -28.02 7.82 -10.81
CA GLY A 351 -27.97 9.20 -11.27
C GLY A 351 -29.19 10.03 -10.85
N ALA A 352 -29.99 9.56 -9.89
CA ALA A 352 -31.10 10.29 -9.29
C ALA A 352 -31.16 10.01 -7.78
N VAL A 353 -31.53 11.02 -6.99
CA VAL A 353 -31.55 10.93 -5.52
C VAL A 353 -32.89 11.45 -4.99
N MET A 354 -33.49 10.74 -4.04
CA MET A 354 -34.63 11.25 -3.27
C MET A 354 -34.11 12.13 -2.13
N GLY A 355 -34.62 13.35 -2.01
CA GLY A 355 -34.23 14.29 -0.96
C GLY A 355 -35.05 14.05 0.30
N VAL A 356 -34.39 13.67 1.40
CA VAL A 356 -35.04 13.43 2.70
C VAL A 356 -34.35 14.21 3.82
N PRO A 357 -34.70 15.50 3.99
CA PRO A 357 -34.05 16.41 4.93
C PRO A 357 -33.95 15.95 6.37
N CYS A 358 -34.95 15.23 6.89
CA CYS A 358 -34.90 14.80 8.28
C CYS A 358 -33.81 13.77 8.56
N GLY A 359 -33.32 13.04 7.55
CA GLY A 359 -32.42 11.89 7.72
C GLY A 359 -31.06 12.00 7.02
N ASP A 360 -30.79 13.07 6.25
CA ASP A 360 -29.49 13.34 5.60
C ASP A 360 -29.16 14.84 5.72
N GLN A 361 -28.00 15.17 6.30
CA GLN A 361 -27.60 16.57 6.50
C GLN A 361 -27.47 17.34 5.19
N ARG A 362 -27.09 16.68 4.09
CA ARG A 362 -26.92 17.38 2.81
C ARG A 362 -28.25 17.83 2.24
N ASP A 363 -29.25 16.95 2.33
CA ASP A 363 -30.62 17.25 1.95
C ASP A 363 -31.23 18.31 2.87
N PHE A 364 -30.89 18.27 4.16
CA PHE A 364 -31.31 19.27 5.15
C PHE A 364 -30.82 20.68 4.80
N ASP A 365 -29.52 20.84 4.54
CA ASP A 365 -28.96 22.14 4.16
C ASP A 365 -29.60 22.67 2.87
N PHE A 366 -29.83 21.77 1.90
CA PHE A 366 -30.46 22.11 0.63
C PHE A 366 -31.92 22.54 0.85
N ALA A 367 -32.67 21.82 1.67
CA ALA A 367 -34.04 22.16 2.02
C ALA A 367 -34.14 23.50 2.75
N LYS A 368 -33.28 23.76 3.74
CA LYS A 368 -33.22 25.06 4.43
C LYS A 368 -32.90 26.20 3.46
N LYS A 369 -31.95 26.01 2.54
CA LYS A 369 -31.56 27.02 1.54
C LYS A 369 -32.70 27.37 0.58
N TYR A 370 -33.46 26.37 0.13
CA TYR A 370 -34.50 26.53 -0.89
C TYR A 370 -35.93 26.56 -0.33
N GLY A 371 -36.10 26.53 0.99
CA GLY A 371 -37.41 26.57 1.65
C GLY A 371 -38.27 25.33 1.41
N LEU A 372 -37.66 24.16 1.31
CA LEU A 372 -38.34 22.88 1.08
C LEU A 372 -38.79 22.24 2.41
N GLU A 373 -39.78 21.37 2.35
CA GLU A 373 -40.34 20.67 3.51
C GLU A 373 -39.28 19.81 4.23
N ILE A 374 -39.33 19.80 5.57
CA ILE A 374 -38.49 18.98 6.45
C ILE A 374 -39.41 18.16 7.34
N ALA A 375 -40.00 17.09 6.79
CA ALA A 375 -40.95 16.28 7.53
C ALA A 375 -40.22 15.35 8.52
N PRO A 376 -40.56 15.35 9.83
CA PRO A 376 -39.96 14.45 10.80
C PRO A 376 -40.54 13.06 10.62
N ILE A 377 -39.73 12.15 10.09
CA ILE A 377 -40.08 10.72 9.89
C ILE A 377 -39.45 9.83 10.94
N ILE A 378 -38.30 10.23 11.48
CA ILE A 378 -37.59 9.49 12.52
C ILE A 378 -37.36 10.45 13.66
N CYS A 379 -37.79 10.04 14.85
CA CYS A 379 -37.58 10.78 16.09
C CYS A 379 -36.93 9.88 17.14
N GLU A 380 -36.03 10.45 17.93
CA GLU A 380 -35.52 9.81 19.15
C GLU A 380 -36.57 9.92 20.28
N LYS A 381 -36.50 9.06 21.30
CA LYS A 381 -37.52 9.04 22.36
C LYS A 381 -37.55 10.30 23.22
N ASP A 382 -36.45 11.02 23.27
CA ASP A 382 -36.26 12.27 23.99
C ASP A 382 -36.53 13.51 23.12
N ASP A 383 -36.80 13.34 21.82
CA ASP A 383 -37.33 14.41 20.97
C ASP A 383 -38.76 14.77 21.44
N PRO A 384 -39.06 16.04 21.74
CA PRO A 384 -40.41 16.49 22.07
C PRO A 384 -41.48 16.08 21.04
N LEU A 385 -41.12 15.97 19.76
CA LEU A 385 -42.04 15.54 18.70
C LEU A 385 -42.36 14.04 18.74
N TYR A 386 -41.51 13.22 19.36
CA TYR A 386 -41.76 11.78 19.44
C TYR A 386 -43.04 11.46 20.20
N ASP A 387 -43.24 12.05 21.39
CA ASP A 387 -44.43 11.80 22.18
C ASP A 387 -45.72 12.26 21.49
N GLU A 388 -45.61 13.25 20.61
CA GLU A 388 -46.72 13.76 19.82
C GLU A 388 -47.03 12.89 18.59
N LEU A 389 -46.02 12.29 17.97
CA LEU A 389 -46.12 11.63 16.66
C LEU A 389 -45.95 10.11 16.68
N LYS A 390 -45.56 9.49 17.81
CA LYS A 390 -45.24 8.05 17.92
C LYS A 390 -46.34 7.10 17.43
N ASP A 391 -47.60 7.51 17.51
CA ASP A 391 -48.77 6.73 17.06
C ASP A 391 -49.39 7.28 15.76
N GLU A 392 -48.86 8.39 15.24
CA GLU A 392 -49.35 9.03 14.02
C GLU A 392 -48.86 8.25 12.79
N ARG A 393 -49.80 7.87 11.92
CA ARG A 393 -49.51 7.10 10.71
C ARG A 393 -49.51 7.97 9.47
N GLU A 394 -50.33 9.01 9.47
CA GLU A 394 -50.46 9.92 8.35
C GLU A 394 -49.48 11.07 8.49
N LEU A 395 -49.06 11.64 7.36
CA LEU A 395 -48.13 12.76 7.37
C LEU A 395 -48.86 14.06 7.76
N ARG A 396 -48.76 14.43 9.04
CA ARG A 396 -49.43 15.57 9.66
C ARG A 396 -48.50 16.77 9.84
N VAL A 397 -47.28 16.53 10.31
CA VAL A 397 -46.22 17.53 10.44
C VAL A 397 -45.31 17.39 9.23
N THR A 398 -45.29 18.41 8.38
CA THR A 398 -44.53 18.41 7.12
C THR A 398 -43.26 19.25 7.18
N SER A 399 -43.07 20.06 8.23
CA SER A 399 -41.87 20.87 8.40
C SER A 399 -41.56 21.11 9.86
N VAL A 400 -40.27 21.13 10.18
CA VAL A 400 -39.71 21.45 11.51
C VAL A 400 -38.64 22.53 11.37
N ASP A 401 -38.36 23.23 12.47
CA ASP A 401 -37.29 24.23 12.56
C ASP A 401 -36.09 23.68 13.35
N TRP A 402 -35.60 22.52 12.94
CA TRP A 402 -34.37 21.97 13.51
C TRP A 402 -33.14 22.78 13.07
N ASP A 403 -32.05 22.64 13.80
CA ASP A 403 -30.74 23.21 13.45
C ASP A 403 -29.92 22.28 12.55
N HIS A 404 -30.21 20.97 12.56
CA HIS A 404 -29.51 19.93 11.80
C HIS A 404 -30.45 18.74 11.50
N ALA A 405 -30.03 17.85 10.60
CA ALA A 405 -30.73 16.61 10.31
C ALA A 405 -30.61 15.62 11.48
N MET A 406 -31.63 14.79 11.69
CA MET A 406 -31.58 13.66 12.62
C MET A 406 -31.01 12.44 11.90
N GLU A 407 -29.69 12.45 11.67
CA GLU A 407 -28.98 11.34 10.98
C GLU A 407 -28.96 10.02 11.78
N ALA A 408 -29.43 10.03 13.03
CA ALA A 408 -29.34 8.95 14.01
C ALA A 408 -30.32 7.78 13.79
N GLU A 409 -30.19 6.74 14.63
CA GLU A 409 -31.21 5.69 14.80
C GLU A 409 -32.34 6.22 15.67
N GLY A 410 -33.59 6.00 15.25
CA GLY A 410 -34.76 6.44 16.00
C GLY A 410 -35.96 5.56 15.73
N TYR A 411 -37.16 6.09 15.94
CA TYR A 411 -38.41 5.38 15.69
C TYR A 411 -39.19 6.09 14.60
N LEU A 412 -39.74 5.30 13.67
CA LEU A 412 -40.54 5.83 12.58
C LEU A 412 -41.83 6.43 13.13
N VAL A 413 -42.14 7.63 12.67
CA VAL A 413 -43.40 8.33 12.89
C VAL A 413 -43.98 8.73 11.53
N GLN A 414 -45.30 8.88 11.46
CA GLN A 414 -45.98 9.36 10.24
C GLN A 414 -45.67 8.52 8.98
N SER A 415 -45.42 7.22 9.17
CA SER A 415 -44.86 6.30 8.16
C SER A 415 -45.81 5.15 7.84
N GLY A 416 -47.12 5.43 7.83
CA GLY A 416 -48.16 4.47 7.52
C GLY A 416 -48.09 3.20 8.38
N PRO A 417 -47.97 2.00 7.78
CA PRO A 417 -47.91 0.74 8.52
C PRO A 417 -46.58 0.52 9.28
N PHE A 418 -45.55 1.33 9.02
CA PHE A 418 -44.22 1.20 9.62
C PHE A 418 -44.02 2.11 10.84
N THR A 419 -44.99 2.98 11.17
CA THR A 419 -44.96 3.80 12.38
C THR A 419 -44.73 2.93 13.62
N GLY A 420 -43.78 3.35 14.46
CA GLY A 420 -43.37 2.69 15.70
C GLY A 420 -42.19 1.71 15.54
N MET A 421 -41.80 1.36 14.30
CA MET A 421 -40.62 0.53 14.05
C MET A 421 -39.34 1.31 14.30
N LYS A 422 -38.26 0.61 14.68
CA LYS A 422 -36.93 1.20 14.78
C LYS A 422 -36.37 1.47 13.39
N GLY A 423 -36.04 2.74 13.13
CA GLY A 423 -35.37 3.24 11.93
C GLY A 423 -33.86 3.42 12.12
N GLY A 424 -33.17 3.71 11.03
CA GLY A 424 -31.71 3.78 10.96
C GLY A 424 -31.13 2.81 9.92
N LYS A 425 -29.85 3.00 9.55
CA LYS A 425 -29.17 2.10 8.61
C LYS A 425 -29.17 0.67 9.18
N HIS A 426 -29.50 -0.32 8.36
CA HIS A 426 -29.59 -1.74 8.75
C HIS A 426 -30.61 -2.03 9.88
N SER A 427 -31.67 -1.22 10.00
CA SER A 427 -32.72 -1.40 11.01
C SER A 427 -33.87 -2.30 10.51
N GLU A 428 -34.74 -2.71 11.44
CA GLU A 428 -35.94 -3.49 11.11
C GLU A 428 -36.89 -2.75 10.15
N ALA A 429 -36.98 -1.43 10.23
CA ALA A 429 -37.79 -0.64 9.31
C ALA A 429 -37.23 -0.64 7.89
N VAL A 430 -35.89 -0.62 7.74
CA VAL A 430 -35.24 -0.72 6.42
C VAL A 430 -35.61 -2.03 5.75
N ASP A 431 -35.46 -3.15 6.46
CA ASP A 431 -35.79 -4.48 5.92
C ASP A 431 -37.29 -4.59 5.59
N ALA A 432 -38.17 -4.18 6.51
CA ALA A 432 -39.61 -4.24 6.31
C ALA A 432 -40.11 -3.40 5.12
N ILE A 433 -39.54 -2.20 4.92
CA ILE A 433 -39.92 -1.33 3.80
C ILE A 433 -39.37 -1.86 2.48
N ILE A 434 -38.15 -2.40 2.46
CA ILE A 434 -37.58 -3.03 1.26
C ILE A 434 -38.45 -4.21 0.81
N ASP A 435 -38.82 -5.09 1.75
CA ASP A 435 -39.65 -6.26 1.46
C ASP A 435 -41.02 -5.82 0.91
N TRP A 436 -41.66 -4.85 1.57
CA TRP A 436 -42.94 -4.31 1.13
C TRP A 436 -42.85 -3.66 -0.27
N LEU A 437 -41.81 -2.87 -0.55
CA LEU A 437 -41.59 -2.27 -1.87
C LEU A 437 -41.44 -3.35 -2.97
N GLY A 438 -40.76 -4.45 -2.65
CA GLY A 438 -40.63 -5.61 -3.52
C GLY A 438 -41.97 -6.28 -3.81
N GLU A 439 -42.77 -6.53 -2.77
CA GLU A 439 -44.12 -7.11 -2.89
C GLU A 439 -45.06 -6.25 -3.73
N GLN A 440 -44.97 -4.93 -3.63
CA GLN A 440 -45.77 -3.98 -4.41
C GLN A 440 -45.23 -3.76 -5.83
N GLY A 441 -44.04 -4.26 -6.18
CA GLY A 441 -43.38 -3.97 -7.46
C GLY A 441 -42.96 -2.51 -7.63
N LEU A 442 -42.72 -1.81 -6.52
CA LEU A 442 -42.36 -0.39 -6.44
C LEU A 442 -40.85 -0.18 -6.21
N GLY A 443 -40.12 -1.24 -5.88
CA GLY A 443 -38.69 -1.21 -5.68
C GLY A 443 -38.09 -2.60 -5.52
N ARG A 444 -36.77 -2.65 -5.33
CA ARG A 444 -36.04 -3.90 -5.07
C ARG A 444 -34.81 -3.65 -4.21
N LYS A 445 -34.45 -4.66 -3.41
CA LYS A 445 -33.16 -4.68 -2.71
C LYS A 445 -32.03 -4.68 -3.73
N THR A 446 -31.02 -3.84 -3.51
CA THR A 446 -29.83 -3.77 -4.38
C THR A 446 -28.58 -3.51 -3.55
N VAL A 447 -27.44 -3.90 -4.11
CA VAL A 447 -26.12 -3.58 -3.57
C VAL A 447 -25.42 -2.67 -4.56
N GLN A 448 -24.94 -1.55 -4.08
CA GLN A 448 -24.18 -0.58 -4.88
C GLN A 448 -22.75 -0.50 -4.37
N PHE A 449 -21.82 -0.26 -5.28
CA PHE A 449 -20.41 -0.04 -4.95
C PHE A 449 -20.00 1.36 -5.39
N ARG A 450 -19.13 1.98 -4.60
CA ARG A 450 -18.46 3.23 -4.97
C ARG A 450 -17.40 2.99 -6.05
N LEU A 451 -16.78 1.81 -6.04
CA LEU A 451 -15.83 1.39 -7.07
C LEU A 451 -16.42 1.55 -8.47
N ARG A 452 -15.58 2.03 -9.39
CA ARG A 452 -15.91 2.12 -10.82
C ARG A 452 -15.07 1.15 -11.62
N ASP A 453 -15.56 0.86 -12.82
CA ASP A 453 -14.76 0.14 -13.80
C ASP A 453 -13.51 0.91 -14.16
N TRP A 454 -12.42 0.17 -14.35
CA TRP A 454 -11.10 0.74 -14.49
C TRP A 454 -10.87 1.19 -15.93
N LEU A 455 -10.82 2.50 -16.14
CA LEU A 455 -10.48 3.13 -17.42
C LEU A 455 -8.99 2.97 -17.73
N ILE A 456 -8.68 2.14 -18.72
CA ILE A 456 -7.30 1.80 -19.10
C ILE A 456 -6.76 2.56 -20.31
N SER A 457 -7.61 3.14 -21.15
CA SER A 457 -7.17 3.88 -22.35
C SER A 457 -6.37 5.14 -22.03
N ARG A 458 -5.23 5.34 -22.70
CA ARG A 458 -4.40 6.54 -22.64
C ARG A 458 -4.06 7.01 -24.04
N GLN A 459 -4.25 8.32 -24.30
CA GLN A 459 -3.96 8.95 -25.60
C GLN A 459 -2.47 9.33 -25.67
N ARG A 460 -1.61 8.36 -25.41
CA ARG A 460 -0.17 8.54 -25.24
C ARG A 460 0.55 7.46 -26.05
N TYR A 461 1.77 7.76 -26.49
CA TYR A 461 2.55 6.85 -27.30
C TYR A 461 3.27 5.82 -26.42
N TRP A 462 3.89 6.24 -25.33
CA TRP A 462 4.73 5.37 -24.49
C TRP A 462 3.91 4.50 -23.51
N GLY A 463 3.18 3.53 -24.04
CA GLY A 463 2.40 2.54 -23.29
C GLY A 463 2.16 1.27 -24.08
N ASN A 464 1.64 0.22 -23.43
CA ASN A 464 1.36 -1.05 -24.11
C ASN A 464 0.17 -0.89 -25.08
N PRO A 465 0.31 -1.11 -26.41
CA PRO A 465 -0.79 -0.95 -27.36
C PRO A 465 -2.00 -1.84 -27.03
N ILE A 466 -3.21 -1.29 -27.15
CA ILE A 466 -4.44 -2.08 -27.01
C ILE A 466 -4.57 -3.02 -28.23
N PRO A 467 -4.63 -4.35 -28.06
CA PRO A 467 -4.61 -5.32 -29.15
C PRO A 467 -5.98 -5.49 -29.83
N MET A 468 -6.61 -4.37 -30.22
CA MET A 468 -7.91 -4.31 -30.89
C MET A 468 -7.81 -3.55 -32.21
N ILE A 469 -8.69 -3.89 -33.14
CA ILE A 469 -8.84 -3.26 -34.46
C ILE A 469 -10.30 -2.83 -34.62
N HIS A 470 -10.53 -1.58 -35.00
CA HIS A 470 -11.84 -1.08 -35.39
C HIS A 470 -12.08 -1.29 -36.88
N CYS A 471 -13.18 -1.96 -37.23
CA CYS A 471 -13.63 -2.15 -38.60
C CYS A 471 -15.08 -1.65 -38.75
N ASP A 472 -15.31 -0.74 -39.69
CA ASP A 472 -16.65 -0.16 -39.95
C ASP A 472 -17.73 -1.21 -40.24
N CYS A 473 -17.34 -2.42 -40.68
CA CYS A 473 -18.26 -3.52 -40.95
C CYS A 473 -18.41 -4.50 -39.77
N CYS A 474 -17.37 -4.69 -38.96
CA CYS A 474 -17.32 -5.76 -37.94
C CYS A 474 -17.35 -5.25 -36.50
N GLY A 475 -17.25 -3.94 -36.30
CA GLY A 475 -17.04 -3.33 -34.99
C GLY A 475 -15.60 -3.49 -34.53
N ASP A 476 -15.42 -3.54 -33.22
CA ASP A 476 -14.12 -3.81 -32.60
C ASP A 476 -13.83 -5.31 -32.63
N VAL A 477 -12.71 -5.69 -33.23
CA VAL A 477 -12.27 -7.07 -33.37
C VAL A 477 -10.89 -7.25 -32.74
N PRO A 478 -10.63 -8.36 -32.05
CA PRO A 478 -9.33 -8.62 -31.45
C PRO A 478 -8.26 -8.87 -32.51
N VAL A 479 -7.02 -8.48 -32.20
CA VAL A 479 -5.84 -8.92 -32.95
C VAL A 479 -5.66 -10.42 -32.73
N PRO A 480 -5.37 -11.23 -33.76
CA PRO A 480 -5.05 -12.66 -33.59
C PRO A 480 -3.85 -12.89 -32.66
N TYR A 481 -3.86 -14.00 -31.92
CA TYR A 481 -2.79 -14.29 -30.93
C TYR A 481 -1.40 -14.43 -31.59
N GLU A 482 -1.37 -15.01 -32.79
CA GLU A 482 -0.17 -15.18 -33.61
C GLU A 482 0.42 -13.86 -34.11
N ASP A 483 -0.38 -12.79 -34.17
CA ASP A 483 0.03 -11.46 -34.60
C ASP A 483 0.53 -10.60 -33.43
N LEU A 484 0.51 -11.12 -32.19
CA LEU A 484 1.06 -10.44 -31.04
C LEU A 484 2.61 -10.54 -31.01
N PRO A 485 3.31 -9.50 -30.56
CA PRO A 485 2.78 -8.24 -30.04
C PRO A 485 2.42 -7.22 -31.13
N VAL A 486 1.39 -6.41 -30.89
CA VAL A 486 1.24 -5.10 -31.56
C VAL A 486 2.35 -4.19 -31.03
N ARG A 487 3.31 -3.83 -31.88
CA ARG A 487 4.49 -3.05 -31.50
C ARG A 487 4.26 -1.54 -31.66
N LEU A 488 4.85 -0.76 -30.76
CA LEU A 488 4.96 0.69 -30.94
C LEU A 488 5.93 1.01 -32.09
N PRO A 489 5.70 2.09 -32.86
CA PRO A 489 6.62 2.53 -33.91
C PRO A 489 7.89 3.17 -33.34
N ASP A 490 9.07 2.69 -33.73
CA ASP A 490 10.36 3.15 -33.18
C ASP A 490 10.74 4.61 -33.49
N ASN A 491 10.15 5.20 -34.53
CA ASN A 491 10.56 6.49 -35.10
C ASN A 491 9.45 7.56 -35.06
N LEU A 492 8.52 7.47 -34.11
CA LEU A 492 7.52 8.53 -33.91
C LEU A 492 8.19 9.78 -33.33
N ASP A 493 8.02 10.95 -33.98
CA ASP A 493 8.63 12.21 -33.52
C ASP A 493 7.76 12.92 -32.49
N LEU A 494 7.96 12.53 -31.23
CA LEU A 494 7.29 13.16 -30.09
C LEU A 494 7.66 14.64 -29.91
N GLY A 495 8.86 15.05 -30.36
CA GLY A 495 9.32 16.44 -30.27
C GLY A 495 8.61 17.36 -31.26
N ALA A 496 8.24 16.83 -32.43
CA ALA A 496 7.38 17.48 -33.41
C ALA A 496 5.88 17.44 -33.02
N GLY A 497 5.52 16.71 -31.96
CA GLY A 497 4.14 16.55 -31.51
C GLY A 497 3.36 15.46 -32.24
N GLU A 498 4.03 14.52 -32.93
CA GLU A 498 3.37 13.40 -33.58
C GLU A 498 2.67 12.49 -32.57
N THR A 499 1.51 11.95 -32.96
CA THR A 499 0.71 11.06 -32.12
C THR A 499 0.39 9.75 -32.86
N LEU A 500 0.15 8.67 -32.12
CA LEU A 500 -0.32 7.40 -32.71
C LEU A 500 -1.63 7.57 -33.49
N ALA A 501 -2.49 8.52 -33.08
CA ALA A 501 -3.75 8.82 -33.75
C ALA A 501 -3.58 9.39 -35.16
N GLU A 502 -2.44 10.04 -35.43
CA GLU A 502 -2.13 10.71 -36.70
C GLU A 502 -1.11 9.92 -37.54
N TYR A 503 -0.50 8.86 -36.97
CA TYR A 503 0.54 8.08 -37.62
C TYR A 503 -0.03 6.89 -38.43
N ALA A 504 -0.36 7.15 -39.71
CA ALA A 504 -0.93 6.17 -40.63
C ALA A 504 -0.20 4.82 -40.70
N PRO A 505 1.14 4.75 -40.73
CA PRO A 505 1.85 3.46 -40.78
C PRO A 505 1.58 2.55 -39.57
N PHE A 506 1.16 3.10 -38.43
CA PHE A 506 0.76 2.31 -37.27
C PHE A 506 -0.72 1.91 -37.35
N TYR A 507 -1.62 2.88 -37.56
CA TYR A 507 -3.05 2.60 -37.41
C TYR A 507 -3.66 1.91 -38.64
N GLU A 508 -3.16 2.12 -39.86
CA GLU A 508 -3.74 1.49 -41.05
C GLU A 508 -3.44 0.00 -41.08
N THR A 509 -4.50 -0.82 -41.10
CA THR A 509 -4.39 -2.28 -41.14
C THR A 509 -5.59 -2.89 -41.87
N THR A 510 -5.67 -4.22 -41.87
CA THR A 510 -6.84 -4.96 -42.38
C THR A 510 -7.58 -5.63 -41.23
N CYS A 511 -8.91 -5.76 -41.39
CA CYS A 511 -9.74 -6.44 -40.43
C CYS A 511 -9.46 -7.95 -40.48
N PRO A 512 -9.02 -8.60 -39.38
CA PRO A 512 -8.74 -10.04 -39.37
C PRO A 512 -9.99 -10.89 -39.60
N LYS A 513 -11.20 -10.33 -39.42
CA LYS A 513 -12.47 -11.05 -39.62
C LYS A 513 -12.98 -11.01 -41.06
N CYS A 514 -12.81 -9.90 -41.78
CA CYS A 514 -13.43 -9.69 -43.10
C CYS A 514 -12.47 -9.22 -44.21
N GLY A 515 -11.20 -8.98 -43.89
CA GLY A 515 -10.15 -8.56 -44.83
C GLY A 515 -10.25 -7.12 -45.35
N ARG A 516 -11.28 -6.35 -44.96
CA ARG A 516 -11.45 -4.95 -45.37
C ARG A 516 -10.45 -4.03 -44.67
N PRO A 517 -10.17 -2.83 -45.22
CA PRO A 517 -9.42 -1.79 -44.51
C PRO A 517 -10.03 -1.52 -43.13
N ALA A 518 -9.17 -1.39 -42.13
CA ALA A 518 -9.53 -1.20 -40.74
C ALA A 518 -8.47 -0.34 -40.04
N LYS A 519 -8.74 0.06 -38.80
CA LYS A 519 -7.80 0.88 -38.01
C LYS A 519 -7.46 0.21 -36.70
N ARG A 520 -6.18 0.13 -36.34
CA ARG A 520 -5.79 -0.25 -34.97
C ARG A 520 -6.32 0.78 -33.99
N ILE A 521 -6.61 0.32 -32.77
CA ILE A 521 -6.82 1.25 -31.66
C ILE A 521 -5.49 1.96 -31.37
N THR A 522 -5.53 3.29 -31.31
CA THR A 522 -4.35 4.15 -31.14
C THR A 522 -4.10 4.54 -29.69
N ASP A 523 -5.05 4.26 -28.81
CA ASP A 523 -4.86 4.34 -27.37
C ASP A 523 -3.92 3.22 -26.91
N THR A 524 -3.06 3.55 -25.96
CA THR A 524 -2.27 2.58 -25.20
C THR A 524 -2.93 2.29 -23.85
N MET A 525 -2.56 1.18 -23.23
CA MET A 525 -3.01 0.82 -21.89
C MET A 525 -2.24 1.60 -20.83
N ASP A 526 -2.95 1.96 -19.76
CA ASP A 526 -2.39 2.55 -18.55
C ASP A 526 -1.26 1.71 -17.95
N THR A 527 -0.26 2.36 -17.36
CA THR A 527 0.92 1.70 -16.80
C THR A 527 0.58 0.68 -15.71
N PHE A 528 -0.47 0.92 -14.92
CA PHE A 528 -0.87 -0.02 -13.89
C PHE A 528 -1.29 -1.38 -14.46
N THR A 529 -1.67 -1.47 -15.74
CA THR A 529 -1.93 -2.77 -16.39
C THR A 529 -0.66 -3.63 -16.47
N CYS A 530 0.51 -3.01 -16.60
CA CYS A 530 1.80 -3.70 -16.60
C CYS A 530 2.20 -4.12 -15.18
N SER A 531 1.99 -3.25 -14.19
CA SER A 531 2.34 -3.53 -12.79
C SER A 531 1.35 -4.46 -12.07
N SER A 532 0.20 -4.79 -12.67
CA SER A 532 -0.81 -5.62 -11.98
C SER A 532 -0.52 -7.13 -11.96
N TRP A 533 0.52 -7.60 -12.64
CA TRP A 533 0.84 -9.03 -12.75
C TRP A 533 2.34 -9.36 -12.85
N TYR A 534 3.23 -8.37 -12.80
CA TYR A 534 4.68 -8.54 -12.94
C TYR A 534 5.30 -9.52 -11.93
N TYR A 535 4.74 -9.59 -10.72
CA TYR A 535 5.12 -10.55 -9.67
C TYR A 535 4.91 -12.01 -10.08
N LEU A 536 3.97 -12.28 -10.99
CA LEU A 536 3.81 -13.62 -11.58
C LEU A 536 4.86 -13.87 -12.66
N ARG A 537 5.20 -12.85 -13.47
CA ARG A 537 6.19 -12.99 -14.55
C ARG A 537 7.58 -13.32 -14.02
N TYR A 538 7.98 -12.79 -12.87
CA TYR A 538 9.28 -13.14 -12.26
C TYR A 538 9.42 -14.63 -11.94
N CYS A 539 8.32 -15.37 -11.76
CA CYS A 539 8.38 -16.81 -11.54
C CYS A 539 8.92 -17.53 -12.79
N ASP A 540 8.66 -17.02 -13.99
CA ASP A 540 9.03 -17.63 -15.28
C ASP A 540 9.25 -16.57 -16.38
N PRO A 541 10.29 -15.73 -16.26
CA PRO A 541 10.43 -14.51 -17.06
C PRO A 541 10.88 -14.77 -18.50
N HIS A 542 11.39 -15.97 -18.77
CA HIS A 542 11.90 -16.39 -20.08
C HIS A 542 10.87 -17.20 -20.90
N ASN A 543 9.66 -17.41 -20.38
CA ASN A 543 8.61 -18.14 -21.10
C ASN A 543 8.13 -17.38 -22.33
N ASP A 544 8.29 -17.98 -23.51
CA ASP A 544 7.93 -17.40 -24.81
C ASP A 544 6.61 -17.97 -25.38
N GLN A 545 6.02 -18.97 -24.72
CA GLN A 545 4.76 -19.61 -25.09
C GLN A 545 3.56 -19.12 -24.28
N LEU A 546 3.78 -18.71 -23.03
CA LEU A 546 2.77 -18.19 -22.09
C LEU A 546 3.32 -17.03 -21.26
N PRO A 547 2.44 -16.23 -20.60
CA PRO A 547 2.89 -15.21 -19.65
C PRO A 547 3.75 -15.77 -18.52
N PHE A 548 3.52 -17.02 -18.12
CA PHE A 548 4.28 -17.79 -17.15
C PHE A 548 3.72 -19.23 -17.17
N SER A 549 4.51 -20.20 -16.71
CA SER A 549 4.00 -21.55 -16.45
C SER A 549 3.27 -21.65 -15.11
N ARG A 550 2.26 -22.52 -15.04
CA ARG A 550 1.52 -22.82 -13.81
C ARG A 550 2.42 -23.40 -12.72
N GLU A 551 3.34 -24.28 -13.11
CA GLU A 551 4.29 -24.95 -12.22
C GLU A 551 5.21 -23.95 -11.51
N ALA A 552 5.80 -23.00 -12.25
CA ALA A 552 6.65 -21.98 -11.65
C ALA A 552 5.88 -21.05 -10.73
N VAL A 553 4.65 -20.67 -11.09
CA VAL A 553 3.80 -19.84 -10.22
C VAL A 553 3.40 -20.61 -8.95
N ASP A 554 2.95 -21.86 -9.06
CA ASP A 554 2.55 -22.67 -7.91
C ASP A 554 3.75 -22.94 -6.96
N ARG A 555 4.98 -22.95 -7.48
CA ARG A 555 6.21 -23.05 -6.69
C ARG A 555 6.45 -21.82 -5.81
N TRP A 556 6.22 -20.62 -6.35
CA TRP A 556 6.69 -19.37 -5.73
C TRP A 556 5.59 -18.55 -5.06
N MET A 557 4.40 -18.52 -5.64
CA MET A 557 3.30 -17.68 -5.16
C MET A 557 2.55 -18.30 -3.97
N PRO A 558 1.96 -17.48 -3.07
CA PRO A 558 1.93 -16.01 -3.09
C PRO A 558 3.29 -15.39 -2.74
N VAL A 559 3.48 -14.09 -3.01
CA VAL A 559 4.66 -13.36 -2.52
C VAL A 559 4.61 -13.36 -0.99
N ASP A 560 5.67 -13.82 -0.33
CA ASP A 560 5.70 -13.93 1.14
C ASP A 560 5.84 -12.55 1.79
N ASN A 561 6.67 -11.68 1.23
CA ASN A 561 6.90 -10.33 1.73
C ASN A 561 6.91 -9.33 0.58
N TYR A 562 5.90 -8.46 0.54
CA TYR A 562 5.78 -7.39 -0.43
C TYR A 562 6.07 -6.03 0.23
N ILE A 563 7.07 -5.30 -0.27
CA ILE A 563 7.53 -4.03 0.32
C ILE A 563 7.30 -2.87 -0.64
N GLY A 564 6.67 -1.79 -0.15
CA GLY A 564 6.34 -0.65 -0.99
C GLY A 564 5.87 0.57 -0.23
N GLY A 565 5.60 1.66 -0.96
CA GLY A 565 5.06 2.88 -0.39
C GLY A 565 3.55 2.83 -0.19
N ILE A 566 3.04 3.54 0.83
CA ILE A 566 1.60 3.61 1.13
C ILE A 566 0.79 4.36 0.06
N GLU A 567 1.44 5.16 -0.78
CA GLU A 567 0.85 5.84 -1.93
C GLU A 567 0.21 4.86 -2.93
N HIS A 568 0.59 3.59 -2.89
CA HIS A 568 0.07 2.52 -3.72
C HIS A 568 -1.05 1.69 -3.06
N ALA A 569 -1.54 2.11 -1.87
CA ALA A 569 -2.57 1.42 -1.08
C ALA A 569 -3.86 1.10 -1.85
N ILE A 570 -4.29 2.01 -2.72
CA ILE A 570 -5.51 1.85 -3.53
C ILE A 570 -5.12 1.34 -4.92
N LEU A 571 -4.61 2.20 -5.81
CA LEU A 571 -4.20 1.92 -7.20
C LEU A 571 -3.59 0.51 -7.41
N HIS A 572 -2.26 0.40 -7.29
CA HIS A 572 -1.50 -0.79 -7.64
C HIS A 572 -1.93 -2.02 -6.85
N LEU A 573 -2.15 -1.88 -5.53
CA LEU A 573 -2.50 -3.01 -4.68
C LEU A 573 -3.90 -3.55 -5.01
N LEU A 574 -4.91 -2.70 -5.26
CA LEU A 574 -6.24 -3.16 -5.66
C LEU A 574 -6.21 -3.81 -7.05
N TYR A 575 -5.50 -3.21 -8.01
CA TYR A 575 -5.40 -3.76 -9.36
C TYR A 575 -4.64 -5.10 -9.40
N SER A 576 -3.60 -5.26 -8.58
CA SER A 576 -2.88 -6.54 -8.43
C SER A 576 -3.79 -7.64 -7.90
N ARG A 577 -4.59 -7.33 -6.87
CA ARG A 577 -5.59 -8.28 -6.32
C ARG A 577 -6.63 -8.65 -7.38
N PHE A 578 -7.13 -7.68 -8.13
CA PHE A 578 -8.06 -7.91 -9.24
C PHE A 578 -7.45 -8.82 -10.32
N PHE A 579 -6.24 -8.51 -10.81
CA PHE A 579 -5.56 -9.33 -11.83
C PHE A 579 -5.28 -10.75 -11.33
N THR A 580 -4.90 -10.92 -10.06
CA THR A 580 -4.73 -12.25 -9.44
C THR A 580 -6.01 -13.06 -9.54
N LYS A 581 -7.14 -12.48 -9.12
CA LYS A 581 -8.45 -13.16 -9.15
C LYS A 581 -8.90 -13.50 -10.57
N VAL A 582 -8.70 -12.58 -11.52
CA VAL A 582 -9.01 -12.87 -12.93
C VAL A 582 -8.14 -13.99 -13.48
N LEU A 583 -6.83 -13.98 -13.22
CA LEU A 583 -5.91 -15.03 -13.69
C LEU A 583 -6.19 -16.39 -13.01
N ARG A 584 -6.67 -16.39 -11.76
CA ARG A 584 -7.17 -17.58 -11.07
C ARG A 584 -8.39 -18.14 -11.80
N ASP A 585 -9.37 -17.30 -12.13
CA ASP A 585 -10.61 -17.71 -12.80
C ASP A 585 -10.39 -18.11 -14.27
N LEU A 586 -9.29 -17.66 -14.88
CA LEU A 586 -8.77 -18.15 -16.15
C LEU A 586 -8.05 -19.51 -16.02
N GLY A 587 -7.89 -20.04 -14.80
CA GLY A 587 -7.22 -21.31 -14.51
C GLY A 587 -5.69 -21.23 -14.54
N MET A 588 -5.11 -20.03 -14.63
CA MET A 588 -3.67 -19.84 -14.81
C MET A 588 -2.88 -19.90 -13.51
N ILE A 589 -3.52 -19.63 -12.38
CA ILE A 589 -2.91 -19.65 -11.04
C ILE A 589 -3.88 -20.24 -10.01
N GLY A 590 -3.38 -20.63 -8.83
CA GLY A 590 -4.18 -21.26 -7.77
C GLY A 590 -4.47 -20.39 -6.54
N ILE A 591 -3.94 -19.18 -6.48
CA ILE A 591 -4.01 -18.30 -5.31
C ILE A 591 -5.12 -17.24 -5.46
N ASP A 592 -5.64 -16.78 -4.32
CA ASP A 592 -6.69 -15.75 -4.27
C ASP A 592 -6.14 -14.33 -4.09
N GLU A 593 -4.99 -14.20 -3.44
CA GLU A 593 -4.36 -12.95 -3.04
C GLU A 593 -2.85 -13.01 -3.37
N PRO A 594 -2.28 -11.97 -4.02
CA PRO A 594 -0.90 -12.03 -4.51
C PRO A 594 0.16 -11.86 -3.43
N PHE A 595 -0.15 -11.15 -2.34
CA PHE A 595 0.81 -10.74 -1.32
C PHE A 595 0.35 -11.20 0.06
N GLU A 596 1.10 -12.13 0.65
CA GLU A 596 0.82 -12.69 1.97
C GLU A 596 1.03 -11.62 3.05
N ASN A 597 2.22 -11.01 3.10
CA ASN A 597 2.53 -9.92 4.02
C ASN A 597 2.88 -8.63 3.26
N LEU A 598 2.33 -7.50 3.71
CA LEU A 598 2.59 -6.18 3.13
C LEU A 598 3.30 -5.28 4.13
N LEU A 599 4.49 -4.79 3.77
CA LEU A 599 5.20 -3.74 4.50
C LEU A 599 5.08 -2.42 3.74
N CYS A 600 4.35 -1.47 4.32
CA CYS A 600 4.34 -0.10 3.82
C CYS A 600 5.43 0.71 4.50
N GLN A 601 6.53 0.99 3.78
CA GLN A 601 7.63 1.76 4.34
C GLN A 601 7.23 3.22 4.59
N GLY A 602 7.83 3.82 5.61
CA GLY A 602 7.70 5.25 5.87
C GLY A 602 8.48 6.08 4.84
N MET A 603 8.09 7.33 4.69
CA MET A 603 8.71 8.26 3.74
C MET A 603 10.04 8.79 4.28
N VAL A 604 11.03 8.93 3.39
CA VAL A 604 12.28 9.63 3.69
C VAL A 604 12.06 11.12 3.45
N LYS A 605 12.29 11.91 4.50
CA LYS A 605 12.14 13.37 4.49
C LYS A 605 13.49 14.05 4.45
N ASP A 606 13.56 15.22 3.84
CA ASP A 606 14.73 16.09 3.89
C ASP A 606 14.87 16.77 5.27
N ALA A 607 15.91 17.61 5.42
CA ALA A 607 16.19 18.34 6.65
C ALA A 607 15.07 19.31 7.08
N ASN A 608 14.17 19.70 6.17
CA ASN A 608 13.04 20.58 6.44
C ASN A 608 11.76 19.79 6.81
N GLY A 609 11.82 18.45 6.81
CA GLY A 609 10.67 17.57 7.06
C GLY A 609 9.80 17.33 5.83
N ASP A 610 10.23 17.78 4.65
CA ASP A 610 9.54 17.56 3.39
C ASP A 610 9.87 16.17 2.83
N THR A 611 8.86 15.44 2.36
CA THR A 611 9.09 14.15 1.68
C THR A 611 9.97 14.38 0.45
N MET A 612 11.03 13.59 0.31
CA MET A 612 11.95 13.67 -0.83
C MET A 612 11.22 13.25 -2.11
N SER A 613 11.27 14.09 -3.15
CA SER A 613 10.75 13.77 -4.48
C SER A 613 11.51 14.49 -5.58
N LYS A 614 11.62 13.84 -6.76
CA LYS A 614 12.27 14.44 -7.93
C LYS A 614 11.60 15.76 -8.35
N SER A 615 10.27 15.85 -8.20
CA SER A 615 9.50 17.06 -8.54
C SER A 615 9.82 18.25 -7.63
N LYS A 616 10.15 18.01 -6.35
CA LYS A 616 10.57 19.06 -5.41
C LYS A 616 12.05 19.41 -5.52
N GLY A 617 12.85 18.60 -6.22
CA GLY A 617 14.29 18.82 -6.37
C GLY A 617 15.10 18.64 -5.09
N ASN A 618 14.52 18.03 -4.04
CA ASN A 618 15.12 17.82 -2.73
C ASN A 618 15.62 16.37 -2.51
N VAL A 619 15.82 15.61 -3.59
CA VAL A 619 16.29 14.22 -3.52
C VAL A 619 17.79 14.16 -3.23
N VAL A 620 18.16 13.28 -2.31
CA VAL A 620 19.56 12.93 -2.06
C VAL A 620 19.93 11.68 -2.87
N PRO A 621 20.96 11.73 -3.73
CA PRO A 621 21.41 10.56 -4.48
C PRO A 621 22.21 9.60 -3.60
N PRO A 622 22.10 8.26 -3.78
CA PRO A 622 22.89 7.27 -3.05
C PRO A 622 24.40 7.54 -3.05
N SER A 623 24.94 8.03 -4.17
CA SER A 623 26.37 8.31 -4.34
C SER A 623 26.94 9.27 -3.30
N SER A 624 26.14 10.24 -2.80
CA SER A 624 26.61 11.21 -1.81
C SER A 624 26.98 10.58 -0.47
N VAL A 625 26.55 9.34 -0.22
CA VAL A 625 26.90 8.56 0.98
C VAL A 625 27.88 7.45 0.64
N ILE A 626 27.66 6.75 -0.48
CA ILE A 626 28.48 5.62 -0.89
C ILE A 626 29.93 6.06 -1.14
N GLU A 627 30.15 7.19 -1.81
CA GLU A 627 31.50 7.67 -2.11
C GLU A 627 32.32 7.98 -0.84
N PRO A 628 31.82 8.72 0.16
CA PRO A 628 32.59 8.99 1.38
C PRO A 628 32.62 7.85 2.41
N TYR A 629 31.60 6.97 2.45
CA TYR A 629 31.45 6.02 3.56
C TYR A 629 31.26 4.55 3.17
N GLY A 630 30.99 4.26 1.90
CA GLY A 630 30.63 2.92 1.40
C GLY A 630 29.14 2.60 1.46
N ALA A 631 28.73 1.62 0.67
CA ALA A 631 27.38 1.07 0.60
C ALA A 631 26.91 0.49 1.95
N ASP A 632 27.77 -0.24 2.65
CA ASP A 632 27.38 -0.86 3.93
C ASP A 632 27.06 0.17 5.01
N THR A 633 27.79 1.29 5.05
CA THR A 633 27.45 2.40 5.96
C THR A 633 26.06 2.93 5.66
N MET A 634 25.74 3.15 4.38
CA MET A 634 24.45 3.69 3.99
C MET A 634 23.31 2.73 4.34
N ARG A 635 23.46 1.45 4.01
CA ARG A 635 22.47 0.40 4.29
C ARG A 635 22.19 0.29 5.79
N LEU A 636 23.25 0.23 6.60
CA LEU A 636 23.16 0.22 8.05
C LEU A 636 22.45 1.47 8.59
N ALA A 637 22.84 2.65 8.12
CA ALA A 637 22.23 3.91 8.56
C ALA A 637 20.72 3.92 8.28
N ILE A 638 20.33 3.55 7.06
CA ILE A 638 18.91 3.54 6.66
C ILE A 638 18.08 2.59 7.52
N LEU A 639 18.59 1.38 7.80
CA LEU A 639 17.88 0.41 8.63
C LEU A 639 17.91 0.76 10.13
N PHE A 640 18.85 1.61 10.57
CA PHE A 640 19.01 1.97 11.98
C PHE A 640 18.22 3.20 12.41
N ILE A 641 18.08 4.21 11.53
CA ILE A 641 17.48 5.51 11.89
C ILE A 641 16.05 5.36 12.43
N ALA A 642 15.23 4.52 11.79
CA ALA A 642 13.85 4.33 12.19
C ALA A 642 13.33 2.93 11.81
N PRO A 643 12.28 2.43 12.51
CA PRO A 643 11.52 1.27 12.05
C PRO A 643 11.03 1.43 10.60
N PRO A 644 10.90 0.34 9.82
CA PRO A 644 10.53 0.43 8.40
C PRO A 644 9.29 1.26 8.10
N GLU A 645 8.25 1.17 8.94
CA GLU A 645 6.95 1.80 8.71
C GLU A 645 6.91 3.28 9.11
N LYS A 646 7.97 3.78 9.77
CA LYS A 646 8.04 5.14 10.29
C LYS A 646 8.73 6.07 9.29
N ASP A 647 8.13 7.22 9.06
CA ASP A 647 8.83 8.32 8.39
C ASP A 647 10.06 8.74 9.21
N PHE A 648 11.12 9.18 8.54
CA PHE A 648 12.27 9.80 9.21
C PHE A 648 12.86 10.92 8.37
N ASN A 649 13.50 11.86 9.06
CA ASN A 649 14.29 12.92 8.43
C ASN A 649 15.70 12.41 8.19
N TRP A 650 16.18 12.58 6.97
CA TRP A 650 17.54 12.23 6.61
C TRP A 650 18.55 12.97 7.50
N ASP A 651 19.47 12.23 8.09
CA ASP A 651 20.43 12.73 9.08
C ASP A 651 21.86 12.26 8.73
N GLU A 652 22.72 13.21 8.36
CA GLU A 652 24.12 12.94 8.06
C GLU A 652 24.92 12.53 9.30
N GLU A 653 24.53 12.96 10.50
CA GLU A 653 25.19 12.53 11.74
C GLU A 653 24.92 11.06 12.04
N ALA A 654 23.71 10.58 11.72
CA ALA A 654 23.36 9.16 11.82
C ALA A 654 24.22 8.30 10.87
N VAL A 655 24.47 8.78 9.65
CA VAL A 655 25.39 8.13 8.69
C VAL A 655 26.81 8.04 9.24
N ALA A 656 27.34 9.15 9.78
CA ALA A 656 28.65 9.15 10.42
C ALA A 656 28.71 8.21 11.64
N GLY A 657 27.62 8.13 12.41
CA GLY A 657 27.45 7.18 13.52
C GLY A 657 27.50 5.72 13.08
N ALA A 658 26.79 5.38 12.00
CA ALA A 658 26.82 4.06 11.39
C ALA A 658 28.24 3.68 10.95
N ASN A 659 28.98 4.60 10.31
CA ASN A 659 30.37 4.35 9.90
C ASN A 659 31.30 4.09 11.10
N ARG A 660 31.15 4.88 12.18
CA ARG A 660 31.91 4.66 13.43
C ARG A 660 31.63 3.28 14.02
N PHE A 661 30.38 2.83 13.99
CA PHE A 661 30.03 1.50 14.44
C PHE A 661 30.69 0.41 13.59
N ILE A 662 30.59 0.48 12.26
CA ILE A 662 31.19 -0.52 11.34
C ILE A 662 32.70 -0.64 11.57
N LYS A 663 33.41 0.50 11.67
CA LYS A 663 34.86 0.51 11.94
C LYS A 663 35.21 -0.09 13.30
N ARG A 664 34.38 0.14 14.32
CA ARG A 664 34.56 -0.44 15.65
C ARG A 664 34.31 -1.95 15.63
N ALA A 665 33.22 -2.40 15.02
CA ALA A 665 32.90 -3.82 14.87
C ALA A 665 34.00 -4.54 14.10
N TRP A 666 34.50 -3.96 13.00
CA TRP A 666 35.62 -4.46 12.22
C TRP A 666 36.84 -4.77 13.11
N ARG A 667 37.27 -3.76 13.88
CA ARG A 667 38.39 -3.91 14.80
C ARG A 667 38.14 -4.99 15.85
N VAL A 668 36.94 -5.03 16.44
CA VAL A 668 36.60 -6.02 17.47
C VAL A 668 36.65 -7.45 16.90
N VAL A 669 36.11 -7.69 15.71
CA VAL A 669 36.14 -9.01 15.06
C VAL A 669 37.57 -9.50 14.83
N TRP A 670 38.44 -8.64 14.27
CA TRP A 670 39.87 -8.98 14.08
C TRP A 670 40.62 -9.21 15.41
N LEU A 671 40.28 -8.47 16.46
CA LEU A 671 40.89 -8.69 17.78
C LEU A 671 40.42 -10.00 18.44
N LEU A 672 39.16 -10.39 18.21
CA LEU A 672 38.63 -11.66 18.67
C LEU A 672 39.20 -12.83 17.87
N SER A 673 39.45 -12.68 16.57
CA SER A 673 39.95 -13.78 15.74
C SER A 673 41.37 -14.22 16.07
N GLN A 674 42.15 -13.40 16.79
CA GLN A 674 43.47 -13.76 17.27
C GLN A 674 43.42 -14.96 18.24
N GLY A 675 43.85 -16.13 17.76
CA GLY A 675 43.82 -17.36 18.53
C GLY A 675 42.42 -17.94 18.73
N ALA A 676 41.42 -17.44 18.00
CA ALA A 676 40.08 -18.02 17.98
C ALA A 676 40.10 -19.39 17.29
N ALA A 677 39.27 -20.31 17.76
CA ALA A 677 39.11 -21.63 17.16
C ALA A 677 37.64 -22.03 17.16
N ALA A 678 37.15 -22.52 16.03
CA ALA A 678 35.80 -23.08 15.94
C ALA A 678 35.65 -24.27 16.90
N GLY A 679 34.54 -24.31 17.63
CA GLY A 679 34.26 -25.35 18.62
C GLY A 679 33.12 -24.99 19.56
N ALA A 680 32.72 -25.94 20.41
CA ALA A 680 31.69 -25.73 21.41
C ALA A 680 32.22 -24.87 22.58
N VAL A 681 31.48 -23.84 22.97
CA VAL A 681 31.80 -23.00 24.13
C VAL A 681 31.45 -23.75 25.41
N SER A 682 32.44 -24.00 26.26
CA SER A 682 32.24 -24.65 27.56
C SER A 682 32.00 -23.59 28.64
N ALA A 683 30.73 -23.21 28.88
CA ALA A 683 30.37 -22.13 29.80
C ALA A 683 30.93 -22.30 31.23
N GLY A 684 31.10 -23.55 31.69
CA GLY A 684 31.66 -23.86 33.00
C GLY A 684 33.15 -23.52 33.17
N THR A 685 33.89 -23.36 32.07
CA THR A 685 35.34 -23.05 32.08
C THR A 685 35.64 -21.58 31.82
N LEU A 686 34.61 -20.77 31.52
CA LEU A 686 34.76 -19.34 31.29
C LEU A 686 35.02 -18.57 32.60
N ASP A 687 35.90 -17.57 32.54
CA ASP A 687 36.03 -16.59 33.62
C ASP A 687 34.81 -15.66 33.68
N ALA A 688 34.72 -14.80 34.69
CA ALA A 688 33.56 -13.94 34.88
C ALA A 688 33.28 -13.03 33.66
N ALA A 689 34.34 -12.53 33.02
CA ALA A 689 34.22 -11.70 31.81
C ALA A 689 33.74 -12.52 30.60
N GLY A 690 34.22 -13.76 30.46
CA GLY A 690 33.78 -14.68 29.42
C GLY A 690 32.33 -15.13 29.60
N LYS A 691 31.90 -15.44 30.83
CA LYS A 691 30.50 -15.78 31.13
C LYS A 691 29.55 -14.64 30.79
N GLU A 692 29.94 -13.41 31.12
CA GLU A 692 29.16 -12.21 30.78
C GLU A 692 29.03 -12.06 29.26
N LEU A 693 30.13 -12.17 28.52
CA LEU A 693 30.11 -12.08 27.07
C LEU A 693 29.26 -13.19 26.42
N TRP A 694 29.38 -14.43 26.92
CA TRP A 694 28.58 -15.56 26.46
C TRP A 694 27.08 -15.33 26.68
N ARG A 695 26.70 -14.82 27.85
CA ARG A 695 25.31 -14.49 28.17
C ARG A 695 24.78 -13.35 27.29
N THR A 696 25.56 -12.28 27.11
CA THR A 696 25.19 -11.17 26.22
C THR A 696 24.99 -11.66 24.79
N LEU A 697 25.91 -12.48 24.26
CA LEU A 697 25.82 -13.06 22.93
C LEU A 697 24.49 -13.79 22.73
N ASN A 698 24.15 -14.71 23.63
CA ASN A 698 22.94 -15.51 23.49
C ASN A 698 21.67 -14.67 23.64
N GLY A 699 21.59 -13.81 24.68
CA GLY A 699 20.41 -12.98 24.89
C GLY A 699 20.15 -11.98 23.77
N MET A 700 21.19 -11.28 23.30
CA MET A 700 21.06 -10.33 22.20
C MET A 700 20.97 -11.00 20.83
N GLY A 701 21.54 -12.19 20.66
CA GLY A 701 21.37 -13.01 19.47
C GLY A 701 19.92 -13.44 19.24
N ILE A 702 19.26 -13.92 20.30
CA ILE A 702 17.82 -14.26 20.29
C ILE A 702 16.99 -13.02 19.95
N LYS A 703 17.29 -11.90 20.61
CA LYS A 703 16.59 -10.62 20.36
C LYS A 703 16.75 -10.18 18.90
N CYS A 704 17.97 -10.21 18.37
CA CYS A 704 18.25 -9.80 17.00
C CYS A 704 17.48 -10.68 15.99
N THR A 705 17.51 -12.00 16.18
CA THR A 705 16.78 -12.95 15.33
C THR A 705 15.27 -12.65 15.35
N THR A 706 14.70 -12.48 16.55
CA THR A 706 13.28 -12.18 16.74
C THR A 706 12.88 -10.83 16.12
N ASP A 707 13.74 -9.82 16.24
CA ASP A 707 13.46 -8.50 15.70
C ASP A 707 13.57 -8.48 14.16
N PHE A 708 14.52 -9.22 13.57
CA PHE A 708 14.57 -9.45 12.13
C PHE A 708 13.30 -10.13 11.61
N ASP A 709 12.82 -11.18 12.28
CA ASP A 709 11.60 -11.90 11.90
C ASP A 709 10.35 -10.99 11.92
N ARG A 710 10.39 -9.94 12.76
CA ARG A 710 9.35 -8.90 12.86
C ARG A 710 9.60 -7.68 11.96
N GLY A 711 10.65 -7.69 11.15
CA GLY A 711 11.07 -6.55 10.33
C GLY A 711 11.58 -5.33 11.11
N GLN A 712 11.90 -5.46 12.41
CA GLN A 712 12.39 -4.38 13.26
C GLN A 712 13.92 -4.28 13.22
N PHE A 713 14.46 -3.93 12.05
CA PHE A 713 15.92 -3.93 11.81
C PHE A 713 16.70 -2.99 12.73
N ASN A 714 16.14 -1.84 13.10
CA ASN A 714 16.79 -0.88 13.97
C ASN A 714 17.12 -1.49 15.35
N THR A 715 16.18 -2.23 15.94
CA THR A 715 16.39 -2.88 17.24
C THR A 715 17.18 -4.18 17.13
N ALA A 716 17.16 -4.84 15.97
CA ALA A 716 18.06 -5.94 15.64
C ALA A 716 19.53 -5.46 15.55
N ILE A 717 19.78 -4.32 14.90
CA ILE A 717 21.09 -3.67 14.85
C ILE A 717 21.55 -3.25 16.26
N SER A 718 20.66 -2.66 17.08
CA SER A 718 20.98 -2.33 18.47
C SER A 718 21.47 -3.55 19.26
N ALA A 719 20.86 -4.72 19.06
CA ALA A 719 21.29 -5.95 19.73
C ALA A 719 22.72 -6.34 19.32
N VAL A 720 23.07 -6.22 18.02
CA VAL A 720 24.46 -6.44 17.56
C VAL A 720 25.42 -5.38 18.12
N MET A 721 24.98 -4.12 18.23
CA MET A 721 25.78 -3.07 18.85
C MET A 721 26.10 -3.40 20.32
N GLU A 722 25.14 -3.96 21.06
CA GLU A 722 25.34 -4.42 22.45
C GLU A 722 26.32 -5.59 22.54
N ILE A 723 26.21 -6.60 21.65
CA ILE A 723 27.19 -7.69 21.55
C ILE A 723 28.58 -7.13 21.25
N THR A 724 28.68 -6.19 20.31
CA THR A 724 29.95 -5.55 19.93
C THR A 724 30.53 -4.74 21.09
N ASN A 725 29.71 -4.08 21.90
CA ASN A 725 30.15 -3.34 23.09
C ASN A 725 30.72 -4.31 24.15
N ALA A 726 30.02 -5.41 24.43
CA ALA A 726 30.47 -6.44 25.37
C ALA A 726 31.77 -7.11 24.89
N ALA A 727 31.86 -7.43 23.60
CA ALA A 727 33.06 -7.95 22.96
C ALA A 727 34.22 -6.96 23.02
N SER A 728 33.96 -5.68 22.75
CA SER A 728 34.97 -4.63 22.86
C SER A 728 35.49 -4.48 24.29
N LYS A 729 34.64 -4.64 25.30
CA LYS A 729 35.05 -4.66 26.70
C LYS A 729 35.93 -5.88 26.99
N TYR A 730 35.50 -7.07 26.58
CA TYR A 730 36.25 -8.31 26.77
C TYR A 730 37.66 -8.25 26.18
N VAL A 731 37.82 -7.77 24.94
CA VAL A 731 39.16 -7.64 24.33
C VAL A 731 40.05 -6.58 24.99
N ASN A 732 39.47 -5.59 25.66
CA ASN A 732 40.25 -4.59 26.39
C ASN A 732 40.64 -5.07 27.80
N ASP A 733 39.75 -5.80 28.48
CA ASP A 733 39.93 -6.22 29.87
C ASP A 733 40.67 -7.56 30.00
N VAL A 734 40.61 -8.42 28.97
CA VAL A 734 41.21 -9.77 28.97
C VAL A 734 42.34 -9.84 27.94
N ALA A 735 43.55 -10.14 28.42
CA ALA A 735 44.73 -10.33 27.59
C ALA A 735 44.54 -11.50 26.59
N PRO A 736 45.07 -11.43 25.35
CA PRO A 736 44.85 -12.43 24.30
C PRO A 736 45.06 -13.88 24.75
N GLU A 737 46.09 -14.16 25.55
CA GLU A 737 46.46 -15.50 26.01
C GLU A 737 45.50 -16.09 27.04
N ARG A 738 44.64 -15.25 27.61
CA ARG A 738 43.61 -15.63 28.58
C ARG A 738 42.22 -15.74 27.98
N ARG A 739 42.05 -15.37 26.71
CA ARG A 739 40.75 -15.43 26.05
C ARG A 739 40.42 -16.87 25.70
N ASP A 740 39.17 -17.25 25.88
CA ASP A 740 38.70 -18.57 25.47
C ASP A 740 38.57 -18.62 23.94
N PRO A 741 39.30 -19.52 23.23
CA PRO A 741 39.30 -19.57 21.77
C PRO A 741 37.92 -19.80 21.15
N ALA A 742 37.09 -20.66 21.77
CA ALA A 742 35.78 -21.01 21.26
C ALA A 742 34.78 -19.86 21.45
N LEU A 743 34.81 -19.19 22.60
CA LEU A 743 34.00 -18.00 22.85
C LEU A 743 34.37 -16.87 21.87
N CYS A 744 35.66 -16.62 21.67
CA CYS A 744 36.13 -15.62 20.72
C CYS A 744 35.63 -15.89 19.30
N PHE A 745 35.74 -17.15 18.82
CA PHE A 745 35.21 -17.54 17.52
C PHE A 745 33.69 -17.36 17.45
N ALA A 746 32.94 -17.87 18.43
CA ALA A 746 31.48 -17.82 18.44
C ALA A 746 30.95 -16.37 18.39
N VAL A 747 31.55 -15.47 19.18
CA VAL A 747 31.16 -14.04 19.21
C VAL A 747 31.52 -13.35 17.89
N ALA A 748 32.74 -13.56 17.38
CA ALA A 748 33.17 -12.96 16.11
C ALA A 748 32.32 -13.43 14.94
N HIS A 749 32.07 -14.75 14.86
CA HIS A 749 31.19 -15.38 13.88
C HIS A 749 29.76 -14.84 13.95
N ALA A 750 29.19 -14.71 15.14
CA ALA A 750 27.84 -14.18 15.32
C ALA A 750 27.74 -12.71 14.87
N ILE A 751 28.69 -11.83 15.25
CA ILE A 751 28.67 -10.44 14.80
C ILE A 751 28.73 -10.37 13.26
N VAL A 752 29.60 -11.18 12.63
CA VAL A 752 29.72 -11.23 11.16
C VAL A 752 28.43 -11.69 10.50
N THR A 753 27.88 -12.83 10.93
CA THR A 753 26.69 -13.44 10.32
C THR A 753 25.40 -12.65 10.58
N MET A 754 25.23 -12.06 11.77
CA MET A 754 24.06 -11.22 12.08
C MET A 754 24.07 -9.88 11.32
N LEU A 755 25.25 -9.35 10.99
CA LEU A 755 25.37 -8.16 10.15
C LEU A 755 25.37 -8.46 8.65
N ALA A 756 25.60 -9.71 8.22
CA ALA A 756 25.69 -10.06 6.80
C ALA A 756 24.46 -9.63 5.97
N PRO A 757 23.21 -9.70 6.46
CA PRO A 757 22.07 -9.17 5.72
C PRO A 757 22.08 -7.64 5.51
N ILE A 758 22.78 -6.91 6.39
CA ILE A 758 22.75 -5.44 6.45
C ILE A 758 24.00 -4.86 5.79
N CYS A 759 25.17 -5.40 6.13
CA CYS A 759 26.50 -5.00 5.69
C CYS A 759 27.19 -6.17 4.97
N PRO A 760 26.70 -6.59 3.78
CA PRO A 760 27.17 -7.82 3.14
C PRO A 760 28.64 -7.77 2.74
N HIS A 761 29.17 -6.62 2.31
CA HIS A 761 30.55 -6.52 1.84
C HIS A 761 31.56 -6.63 3.00
N TRP A 762 31.25 -5.95 4.10
CA TRP A 762 31.97 -6.00 5.37
C TRP A 762 31.95 -7.41 5.96
N ALA A 763 30.79 -8.07 5.93
CA ALA A 763 30.66 -9.42 6.45
C ALA A 763 31.42 -10.45 5.61
N GLU A 764 31.34 -10.34 4.28
CA GLU A 764 32.07 -11.22 3.36
C GLU A 764 33.60 -11.07 3.57
N GLU A 765 34.12 -9.85 3.67
CA GLU A 765 35.56 -9.67 3.90
C GLU A 765 36.02 -10.26 5.23
N LEU A 766 35.24 -10.13 6.31
CA LEU A 766 35.59 -10.69 7.62
C LEU A 766 35.37 -12.20 7.70
N TRP A 767 34.40 -12.74 6.98
CA TRP A 767 34.15 -14.18 6.86
C TRP A 767 35.41 -14.89 6.34
N HIS A 768 35.98 -14.36 5.25
CA HIS A 768 37.19 -14.91 4.64
C HIS A 768 38.46 -14.48 5.41
N GLY A 769 38.65 -13.18 5.61
CA GLY A 769 39.89 -12.62 6.13
C GLY A 769 40.10 -12.88 7.62
N ALA A 770 39.08 -12.63 8.44
CA ALA A 770 39.22 -12.71 9.90
C ALA A 770 38.85 -14.10 10.45
N LEU A 771 37.82 -14.74 9.91
CA LEU A 771 37.32 -16.02 10.40
C LEU A 771 37.88 -17.23 9.64
N GLY A 772 38.59 -17.00 8.52
CA GLY A 772 39.21 -18.05 7.70
C GLY A 772 38.21 -19.06 7.14
N GLN A 773 36.95 -18.63 6.93
CA GLN A 773 35.90 -19.49 6.42
C GLN A 773 35.93 -19.55 4.90
N GLU A 774 35.41 -20.64 4.34
CA GLU A 774 35.26 -20.84 2.89
C GLU A 774 33.81 -20.56 2.45
N GLY A 775 33.62 -20.42 1.14
CA GLY A 775 32.31 -20.07 0.55
C GLY A 775 31.85 -18.66 0.90
N SER A 776 30.66 -18.27 0.44
CA SER A 776 30.11 -16.95 0.76
C SER A 776 29.31 -16.96 2.07
N VAL A 777 29.45 -15.89 2.86
CA VAL A 777 28.62 -15.66 4.06
C VAL A 777 27.12 -15.60 3.73
N TYR A 778 26.75 -15.28 2.48
CA TYR A 778 25.37 -15.31 2.00
C TYR A 778 24.73 -16.71 2.09
N ASN A 779 25.53 -17.77 1.92
CA ASN A 779 25.07 -19.16 2.00
C ASN A 779 25.37 -19.80 3.37
N ALA A 780 25.95 -19.06 4.31
CA ALA A 780 26.18 -19.55 5.67
C ALA A 780 24.87 -19.67 6.45
N ALA A 781 24.79 -20.65 7.35
CA ALA A 781 23.63 -20.79 8.23
C ALA A 781 23.54 -19.61 9.21
N TRP A 782 22.32 -19.13 9.45
CA TRP A 782 22.03 -18.14 10.49
C TRP A 782 22.46 -18.67 11.86
N PRO A 783 23.13 -17.88 12.70
CA PRO A 783 23.63 -18.34 13.99
C PRO A 783 22.49 -18.76 14.94
N GLU A 784 22.73 -19.81 15.71
CA GLU A 784 21.83 -20.29 16.76
C GLU A 784 22.30 -19.81 18.14
N PHE A 785 21.33 -19.59 19.03
CA PHE A 785 21.56 -19.03 20.35
C PHE A 785 20.81 -19.83 21.42
N ASP A 786 21.44 -20.01 22.57
CA ASP A 786 20.94 -20.82 23.68
C ASP A 786 20.16 -19.95 24.69
N GLU A 787 18.85 -20.17 24.78
CA GLU A 787 17.97 -19.52 25.75
C GLU A 787 18.38 -19.76 27.21
N ALA A 788 18.96 -20.92 27.52
CA ALA A 788 19.44 -21.22 28.87
C ALA A 788 20.68 -20.37 29.19
N ALA A 789 21.61 -20.24 28.24
CA ALA A 789 22.80 -19.39 28.37
C ALA A 789 22.49 -17.88 28.42
N ALA A 790 21.32 -17.45 27.92
CA ALA A 790 20.88 -16.06 27.98
C ALA A 790 20.44 -15.62 29.39
N LYS A 791 20.10 -16.57 30.27
CA LYS A 791 19.65 -16.28 31.64
C LYS A 791 20.82 -15.75 32.47
N ALA A 792 20.57 -14.69 33.22
CA ALA A 792 21.51 -14.24 34.23
C ALA A 792 21.31 -15.07 35.49
N ASP A 793 22.40 -15.45 36.17
CA ASP A 793 22.33 -16.09 37.48
C ASP A 793 21.91 -15.08 38.57
N GLU A 794 22.14 -13.79 38.34
CA GLU A 794 21.79 -12.69 39.22
C GLU A 794 21.14 -11.53 38.45
N VAL A 795 20.19 -10.82 39.06
CA VAL A 795 19.50 -9.65 38.50
C VAL A 795 19.62 -8.45 39.43
N GLU A 796 19.94 -7.29 38.86
CA GLU A 796 19.89 -6.01 39.57
C GLU A 796 18.47 -5.44 39.52
N LEU A 797 17.92 -5.09 40.69
CA LEU A 797 16.57 -4.57 40.85
C LEU A 797 16.62 -3.15 41.42
N ALA A 798 15.90 -2.23 40.79
CA ALA A 798 15.72 -0.89 41.34
C ALA A 798 14.84 -0.95 42.59
N VAL A 799 15.31 -0.38 43.70
CA VAL A 799 14.56 -0.30 44.96
C VAL A 799 13.94 1.09 45.09
N GLN A 800 12.61 1.13 45.14
CA GLN A 800 11.82 2.34 45.28
C GLN A 800 11.20 2.46 46.67
N ILE A 801 11.05 3.69 47.16
CA ILE A 801 10.21 4.00 48.33
C ILE A 801 9.15 4.99 47.88
N LYS A 802 7.86 4.63 48.03
CA LYS A 802 6.72 5.44 47.55
C LYS A 802 6.89 5.87 46.08
N GLY A 803 7.34 4.95 45.22
CA GLY A 803 7.49 5.18 43.78
C GLY A 803 8.71 6.00 43.35
N LYS A 804 9.61 6.39 44.29
CA LYS A 804 10.88 7.06 43.95
C LYS A 804 12.06 6.10 44.18
N VAL A 805 12.96 5.97 43.20
CA VAL A 805 14.17 5.13 43.31
C VAL A 805 15.08 5.65 44.44
N ARG A 806 15.55 4.74 45.29
CA ARG A 806 16.37 5.03 46.48
C ARG A 806 17.62 4.15 46.61
N GLY A 807 17.70 3.08 45.83
CA GLY A 807 18.87 2.21 45.75
C GLY A 807 18.68 1.16 44.66
N HIS A 808 19.66 0.28 44.55
CA HIS A 808 19.61 -0.93 43.72
C HIS A 808 20.06 -2.11 44.57
N VAL A 809 19.61 -3.31 44.24
CA VAL A 809 20.03 -4.54 44.89
C VAL A 809 20.24 -5.63 43.84
N THR A 810 21.31 -6.41 44.00
CA THR A 810 21.57 -7.58 43.16
C THR A 810 21.17 -8.84 43.93
N VAL A 811 20.36 -9.68 43.30
CA VAL A 811 19.82 -10.93 43.87
C VAL A 811 19.93 -12.05 42.86
N ALA A 812 19.93 -13.31 43.30
CA ALA A 812 19.85 -14.44 42.38
C ALA A 812 18.59 -14.35 41.51
N ALA A 813 18.67 -14.74 40.24
CA ALA A 813 17.55 -14.60 39.31
C ALA A 813 16.37 -15.53 39.63
N ASP A 814 16.62 -16.61 40.38
CA ASP A 814 15.62 -17.53 40.93
C ASP A 814 15.23 -17.21 42.38
N ALA A 815 15.71 -16.08 42.93
CA ALA A 815 15.36 -15.65 44.29
C ALA A 815 13.84 -15.49 44.45
N THR A 816 13.33 -15.97 45.57
CA THR A 816 11.92 -15.85 45.96
C THR A 816 11.56 -14.40 46.25
N ASP A 817 10.28 -14.05 46.12
CA ASP A 817 9.82 -12.67 46.39
C ASP A 817 10.19 -12.19 47.81
N ASP A 818 10.27 -13.11 48.78
CA ASP A 818 10.70 -12.80 50.14
C ASP A 818 12.19 -12.49 50.25
N GLU A 819 13.05 -13.26 49.60
CA GLU A 819 14.51 -13.00 49.54
C GLU A 819 14.80 -11.67 48.86
N VAL A 820 14.09 -11.38 47.77
CA VAL A 820 14.16 -10.10 47.05
C VAL A 820 13.69 -8.94 47.93
N ALA A 821 12.58 -9.11 48.66
CA ALA A 821 12.04 -8.09 49.54
C ALA A 821 13.00 -7.77 50.70
N GLU A 822 13.63 -8.77 51.32
CA GLU A 822 14.60 -8.56 52.40
C GLU A 822 15.88 -7.89 51.90
N ALA A 823 16.42 -8.33 50.77
CA ALA A 823 17.59 -7.70 50.16
C ALA A 823 17.31 -6.23 49.79
N ALA A 824 16.12 -5.94 49.25
CA ALA A 824 15.70 -4.58 48.93
C ALA A 824 15.55 -3.70 50.19
N LYS A 825 14.97 -4.22 51.28
CA LYS A 825 14.87 -3.48 52.56
C LYS A 825 16.25 -3.16 53.14
N ALA A 826 17.19 -4.10 53.07
CA ALA A 826 18.56 -3.90 53.52
C ALA A 826 19.27 -2.82 52.70
N ALA A 827 19.09 -2.83 51.37
CA ALA A 827 19.70 -1.85 50.47
C ALA A 827 19.26 -0.40 50.70
N VAL A 828 18.07 -0.19 51.29
CA VAL A 828 17.54 1.16 51.61
C VAL A 828 17.21 1.35 53.09
N ALA A 829 17.91 0.62 53.97
CA ALA A 829 17.62 0.57 55.41
C ALA A 829 17.67 1.96 56.08
N GLU A 830 18.64 2.80 55.70
CA GLU A 830 18.76 4.18 56.22
C GLU A 830 17.55 5.04 55.85
N GLN A 831 17.04 4.88 54.62
CA GLN A 831 15.90 5.65 54.11
C GLN A 831 14.56 5.13 54.67
N LEU A 832 14.54 3.93 55.25
CA LEU A 832 13.41 3.32 55.94
C LEU A 832 13.43 3.57 57.45
N ALA A 833 14.53 4.08 58.02
CA ALA A 833 14.66 4.31 59.45
C ALA A 833 13.51 5.21 59.99
N GLY A 834 12.82 4.72 61.02
CA GLY A 834 11.71 5.42 61.68
C GLY A 834 10.38 5.42 60.90
N LYS A 835 10.27 4.70 59.79
CA LYS A 835 9.04 4.58 58.98
C LYS A 835 8.38 3.22 59.17
N GLU A 836 7.06 3.20 59.09
CA GLU A 836 6.31 1.94 59.14
C GLU A 836 6.11 1.38 57.73
N ILE A 837 6.62 0.19 57.44
CA ILE A 837 6.43 -0.48 56.15
C ILE A 837 5.02 -1.07 56.09
N LYS A 838 4.17 -0.53 55.22
CA LYS A 838 2.80 -1.02 55.01
C LYS A 838 2.73 -2.14 53.97
N LYS A 839 3.57 -2.07 52.94
CA LYS A 839 3.57 -3.05 51.84
C LYS A 839 4.91 -3.05 51.11
N VAL A 840 5.35 -4.23 50.68
CA VAL A 840 6.43 -4.39 49.70
C VAL A 840 5.82 -5.02 48.45
N ILE A 841 6.13 -4.44 47.29
CA ILE A 841 5.66 -4.92 45.99
C ILE A 841 6.88 -5.32 45.18
N VAL A 842 7.03 -6.62 44.95
CA VAL A 842 8.09 -7.17 44.10
C VAL A 842 7.54 -7.33 42.68
N ILE A 843 8.19 -6.69 41.71
CA ILE A 843 7.98 -6.96 40.29
C ILE A 843 9.18 -7.76 39.82
N LYS A 844 9.01 -9.08 39.69
CA LYS A 844 10.08 -10.03 39.36
C LYS A 844 10.93 -9.55 38.18
N GLY A 845 12.25 -9.57 38.37
CA GLY A 845 13.24 -9.19 37.36
C GLY A 845 13.27 -7.70 36.97
N ARG A 846 12.51 -6.81 37.63
CA ARG A 846 12.50 -5.36 37.31
C ARG A 846 12.77 -4.45 38.50
N LEU A 847 11.92 -4.50 39.53
CA LEU A 847 12.02 -3.55 40.65
C LEU A 847 11.30 -4.04 41.91
N VAL A 848 11.64 -3.42 43.03
CA VAL A 848 10.94 -3.57 44.32
C VAL A 848 10.46 -2.20 44.79
N ASN A 849 9.17 -2.05 45.07
CA ASN A 849 8.62 -0.81 45.61
C ASN A 849 8.14 -1.02 47.06
N ILE A 850 8.72 -0.24 47.97
CA ILE A 850 8.45 -0.27 49.41
C ILE A 850 7.54 0.91 49.77
N VAL A 851 6.32 0.58 50.20
CA VAL A 851 5.35 1.56 50.71
C VAL A 851 5.59 1.72 52.20
N ALA A 852 6.37 2.74 52.57
CA ALA A 852 6.68 3.08 53.96
C ALA A 852 6.11 4.46 54.34
N VAL A 853 5.35 4.54 55.44
CA VAL A 853 4.74 5.79 55.96
C VAL A 853 5.56 6.44 57.05
#